data_AF-A0A7Y7NNC4-F1
#
_entry.id   AF-A0A7Y7NNC4-F1
#
_cell.length_a   1.000
_cell.length_b   1.000
_cell.length_c   1.000
_cell.angle_alpha   90.00
_cell.angle_beta   90.00
_cell.angle_gamma   90.00
#
_symmetry.space_group_name_H-M   'P 1'
#
loop_
_entity.id
_entity.type
_entity.pdbx_description
1 polymer ?
#
loop_
_entity_poly.entity_id
_entity_poly.type
_entity_poly.pdbx_seq_one_letter_code
_entity_poly.pdbx_strand_id
1 'polypeptide(L)'
;FIPENNTFVSGSWNNSQQVWDMASGQIVHTYNAKTSVVSSATISVDNRYRLAGDDKNNLNLWDVISGTRLRTFTGHKGVIQCVAFSADGRTAVSGSDDKTLKLWEIETGRELLTFAGHTDLVSSVAFTPDGKLILSASGDNSIIIWSVATGKWIAKLYSFNDGTWAIIDSDGRFDSSNGGDVKGLHWVVNNEPLEFKQLKNRYYEPGLLSKVMGHNNGKLRNIEAFTSVNLFPQVKVIPPANSLNTINISLTNRGGGIGKVRVLINGKEISSDARGAKPDPNARAANIQLEIPEALLIANEENSIQVLAWNKEDYLSSRGELVKFALPTTKKAEPPTLHAIVIGTSRYADSKLNLTYSGKDATDIATAISISAKRLFGSDKVKLKLLTDDTTRLDAILPTRDNIVQSFADATKAASSDILVIYMAGHGVMAGNGEDEDYYYLTQEARSSDLSDPAIRKQYGIASAELTEWIKKIPALKQVMILDTCAAGGAAAKLVDKREFSFDQTRSLERLKDRTGFHILMGAAANKQSLEASRFGQGLLTYALLQGVKGAALRNDQSVDVQKIFQYAVDEVPKLAGSVGGIQRPQIASPLGSSFDIGLLTTSDKLLIPLATVKPMILRATFQDKEEGDDTLLLSKQINSLLREQAARLRGSQLVYVDADELPGAWRMTGLYQQSGDNVTVRVLMKEGKTKKNFSVHGKVDDIQGLADIIMAQAQEMLGN
;
A
#
# COMPACT_ATOMS: atom_id res chain seq x y z
N PHE A 1 -4.86 -20.71 -41.09
CA PHE A 1 -3.59 -21.21 -41.67
C PHE A 1 -3.62 -22.73 -41.64
N ILE A 2 -3.19 -23.38 -42.71
CA ILE A 2 -3.06 -24.84 -42.87
C ILE A 2 -1.56 -25.14 -42.95
N PRO A 3 -0.91 -25.53 -41.83
CA PRO A 3 0.54 -25.69 -41.77
C PRO A 3 1.06 -26.82 -42.68
N GLU A 4 0.31 -27.92 -42.80
CA GLU A 4 0.77 -29.14 -43.50
C GLU A 4 0.81 -28.98 -45.03
N ASN A 5 -0.11 -28.19 -45.59
CA ASN A 5 -0.20 -27.94 -47.04
C ASN A 5 0.33 -26.56 -47.44
N ASN A 6 1.00 -25.86 -46.52
CA ASN A 6 1.50 -24.51 -46.72
C ASN A 6 0.43 -23.57 -47.32
N THR A 7 -0.82 -23.62 -46.84
CA THR A 7 -1.94 -22.83 -47.39
C THR A 7 -2.64 -21.99 -46.32
N PHE A 8 -3.38 -20.95 -46.69
CA PHE A 8 -4.29 -20.22 -45.79
C PHE A 8 -5.61 -19.86 -46.48
N VAL A 9 -6.65 -19.62 -45.71
CA VAL A 9 -7.95 -19.19 -46.24
C VAL A 9 -8.23 -17.76 -45.81
N SER A 10 -8.66 -16.95 -46.78
CA SER A 10 -9.20 -15.62 -46.54
C SER A 10 -10.68 -15.56 -46.92
N GLY A 11 -11.43 -14.74 -46.19
CA GLY A 11 -12.79 -14.33 -46.56
C GLY A 11 -12.79 -12.86 -46.98
N SER A 12 -13.59 -12.52 -47.99
CA SER A 12 -13.69 -11.17 -48.52
C SER A 12 -15.15 -10.69 -48.59
N TRP A 13 -15.33 -9.37 -48.52
CA TRP A 13 -16.62 -8.68 -48.58
C TRP A 13 -17.31 -8.82 -49.95
N ASN A 14 -16.60 -9.32 -50.96
CA ASN A 14 -17.13 -9.57 -52.31
C ASN A 14 -17.74 -10.98 -52.48
N ASN A 15 -18.07 -11.65 -51.37
CA ASN A 15 -18.71 -12.99 -51.33
C ASN A 15 -17.80 -14.13 -51.84
N SER A 16 -16.51 -13.83 -52.01
CA SER A 16 -15.50 -14.82 -52.35
C SER A 16 -14.71 -15.19 -51.11
N GLN A 17 -14.41 -16.47 -51.01
CA GLN A 17 -13.39 -16.95 -50.08
C GLN A 17 -12.33 -17.69 -50.87
N GLN A 18 -11.08 -17.42 -50.55
CA GLN A 18 -9.95 -17.87 -51.35
C GLN A 18 -9.03 -18.71 -50.47
N VAL A 19 -8.64 -19.88 -50.99
CA VAL A 19 -7.56 -20.69 -50.46
C VAL A 19 -6.30 -20.27 -51.20
N TRP A 20 -5.27 -19.92 -50.45
CA TRP A 20 -4.01 -19.41 -50.95
C TRP A 20 -2.90 -20.39 -50.62
N ASP A 21 -2.02 -20.64 -51.57
CA ASP A 21 -0.74 -21.30 -51.32
C ASP A 21 0.27 -20.27 -50.81
N MET A 22 0.87 -20.53 -49.66
CA MET A 22 1.82 -19.65 -48.98
C MET A 22 3.20 -19.66 -49.64
N ALA A 23 3.56 -20.70 -50.39
CA ALA A 23 4.86 -20.76 -51.08
C ALA A 23 4.86 -19.87 -52.33
N SER A 24 3.78 -19.92 -53.11
CA SER A 24 3.64 -19.25 -54.39
C SER A 24 2.85 -17.94 -54.32
N GLY A 25 2.08 -17.72 -53.24
CA GLY A 25 1.14 -16.60 -53.12
C GLY A 25 -0.05 -16.70 -54.07
N GLN A 26 -0.27 -17.84 -54.72
CA GLN A 26 -1.37 -18.04 -55.67
C GLN A 26 -2.64 -18.54 -54.99
N ILE A 27 -3.78 -18.19 -55.59
CA ILE A 27 -5.09 -18.71 -55.17
C ILE A 27 -5.24 -20.13 -55.74
N VAL A 28 -5.30 -21.12 -54.84
CA VAL A 28 -5.54 -22.53 -55.15
C VAL A 28 -7.01 -22.77 -55.52
N HIS A 29 -7.92 -22.18 -54.74
CA HIS A 29 -9.36 -22.28 -54.97
C HIS A 29 -10.08 -20.97 -54.60
N THR A 30 -11.05 -20.58 -55.43
CA THR A 30 -11.99 -19.50 -55.12
C THR A 30 -13.39 -20.09 -54.96
N TYR A 31 -13.96 -19.91 -53.77
CA TYR A 31 -15.34 -20.28 -53.46
C TYR A 31 -16.23 -19.05 -53.57
N ASN A 32 -17.11 -19.06 -54.57
CA ASN A 32 -18.12 -18.02 -54.75
C ASN A 32 -19.46 -18.55 -54.23
N ALA A 33 -19.88 -18.07 -53.06
CA ALA A 33 -21.25 -18.32 -52.61
C ALA A 33 -22.20 -17.45 -53.45
N LYS A 34 -23.29 -18.04 -53.97
CA LYS A 34 -24.34 -17.29 -54.70
C LYS A 34 -25.08 -16.27 -53.80
N THR A 35 -24.77 -16.24 -52.50
CA THR A 35 -25.30 -15.30 -51.49
C THR A 35 -24.22 -14.96 -50.46
N SER A 36 -23.61 -13.78 -50.65
CA SER A 36 -23.31 -12.71 -49.67
C SER A 36 -22.45 -12.92 -48.39
N VAL A 37 -21.59 -11.91 -48.17
CA VAL A 37 -20.61 -11.53 -47.13
C VAL A 37 -20.26 -12.57 -46.06
N VAL A 38 -18.97 -12.92 -46.03
CA VAL A 38 -18.38 -13.79 -45.02
C VAL A 38 -17.73 -12.91 -43.96
N SER A 39 -18.36 -12.84 -42.79
CA SER A 39 -17.83 -12.20 -41.58
C SER A 39 -16.69 -13.01 -40.93
N SER A 40 -16.78 -14.35 -40.99
CA SER A 40 -15.77 -15.25 -40.40
C SER A 40 -15.75 -16.61 -41.10
N ALA A 41 -14.55 -17.17 -41.31
CA ALA A 41 -14.34 -18.49 -41.89
C ALA A 41 -13.23 -19.25 -41.15
N THR A 42 -13.44 -20.54 -40.92
CA THR A 42 -12.48 -21.43 -40.25
C THR A 42 -12.36 -22.78 -40.97
N ILE A 43 -11.25 -23.48 -40.75
CA ILE A 43 -10.94 -24.78 -41.34
C ILE A 43 -10.77 -25.79 -40.20
N SER A 44 -11.22 -27.02 -40.40
CA SER A 44 -11.04 -28.11 -39.43
C SER A 44 -9.56 -28.49 -39.31
N VAL A 45 -9.16 -29.04 -38.17
CA VAL A 45 -7.76 -29.40 -37.90
C VAL A 45 -7.20 -30.41 -38.92
N ASP A 46 -8.05 -31.31 -39.41
CA ASP A 46 -7.72 -32.29 -40.45
C ASP A 46 -7.73 -31.72 -41.89
N ASN A 47 -7.96 -30.41 -42.03
CA ASN A 47 -8.03 -29.67 -43.30
C ASN A 47 -9.10 -30.16 -44.28
N ARG A 48 -10.04 -31.00 -43.83
CA ARG A 48 -11.07 -31.58 -44.69
C ARG A 48 -12.25 -30.64 -44.88
N TYR A 49 -12.61 -29.90 -43.85
CA TYR A 49 -13.83 -29.12 -43.81
C TYR A 49 -13.57 -27.65 -43.57
N ARG A 50 -14.47 -26.82 -44.10
CA ARG A 50 -14.45 -25.37 -43.91
C ARG A 50 -15.82 -24.89 -43.48
N LEU A 51 -15.87 -24.05 -42.45
CA LEU A 51 -17.09 -23.45 -41.92
C LEU A 51 -17.07 -21.94 -42.12
N ALA A 52 -18.21 -21.37 -42.51
CA ALA A 52 -18.39 -19.92 -42.53
C ALA A 52 -19.85 -19.50 -42.35
N GLY A 53 -20.06 -18.31 -41.78
CA GLY A 53 -21.36 -17.66 -41.75
C GLY A 53 -21.77 -17.09 -43.11
N ASP A 54 -23.07 -16.99 -43.35
CA ASP A 54 -23.67 -16.26 -44.48
C ASP A 54 -24.54 -15.07 -44.00
N ASP A 55 -24.98 -14.26 -44.96
CA ASP A 55 -25.83 -13.08 -44.74
C ASP A 55 -27.28 -13.38 -44.33
N LYS A 56 -27.64 -14.66 -44.29
CA LYS A 56 -28.95 -15.16 -43.85
C LYS A 56 -28.88 -15.81 -42.48
N ASN A 57 -27.87 -15.46 -41.68
CA ASN A 57 -27.65 -15.93 -40.32
C ASN A 57 -27.37 -17.44 -40.23
N ASN A 58 -26.98 -18.09 -41.33
CA ASN A 58 -26.70 -19.52 -41.33
C ASN A 58 -25.20 -19.78 -41.34
N LEU A 59 -24.82 -20.93 -40.81
CA LEU A 59 -23.47 -21.46 -40.93
C LEU A 59 -23.45 -22.46 -42.09
N ASN A 60 -22.41 -22.47 -42.90
CA ASN A 60 -22.28 -23.39 -44.03
C ASN A 60 -20.98 -24.20 -43.92
N LEU A 61 -21.09 -25.52 -44.12
CA LEU A 61 -19.97 -26.46 -44.18
C LEU A 61 -19.64 -26.79 -45.64
N TRP A 62 -18.37 -26.68 -46.01
CA TRP A 62 -17.85 -27.09 -47.31
C TRP A 62 -16.75 -28.12 -47.16
N ASP A 63 -16.67 -29.02 -48.14
CA ASP A 63 -15.49 -29.84 -48.35
C ASP A 63 -14.38 -28.99 -48.99
N VAL A 64 -13.18 -29.01 -48.41
CA VAL A 64 -12.06 -28.14 -48.81
C VAL A 64 -11.48 -28.54 -50.17
N ILE A 65 -11.53 -29.83 -50.54
CA ILE A 65 -10.90 -30.32 -51.77
C ILE A 65 -11.84 -30.15 -52.97
N SER A 66 -13.09 -30.58 -52.83
CA SER A 66 -14.09 -30.53 -53.88
C SER A 66 -14.78 -29.17 -54.01
N GLY A 67 -14.73 -28.34 -52.97
CA GLY A 67 -15.44 -27.07 -52.92
C GLY A 67 -16.96 -27.18 -52.80
N THR A 68 -17.47 -28.37 -52.56
CA THR A 68 -18.92 -28.62 -52.50
C THR A 68 -19.47 -28.24 -51.13
N ARG A 69 -20.66 -27.62 -51.11
CA ARG A 69 -21.37 -27.37 -49.86
C ARG A 69 -22.00 -28.65 -49.37
N LEU A 70 -21.53 -29.12 -48.23
CA LEU A 70 -22.02 -30.33 -47.59
C LEU A 70 -23.26 -30.06 -46.75
N ARG A 71 -23.31 -28.92 -46.05
CA ARG A 71 -24.37 -28.65 -45.07
C ARG A 71 -24.60 -27.16 -44.82
N THR A 72 -25.81 -26.84 -44.37
CA THR A 72 -26.20 -25.53 -43.81
C THR A 72 -26.81 -25.74 -42.43
N PHE A 73 -26.32 -25.02 -41.42
CA PHE A 73 -26.83 -25.01 -40.05
C PHE A 73 -27.67 -23.75 -39.85
N THR A 74 -28.94 -23.94 -39.50
CA THR A 74 -29.93 -22.87 -39.34
C THR A 74 -30.34 -22.78 -37.88
N GLY A 75 -30.44 -21.57 -37.30
CA GLY A 75 -30.95 -21.39 -35.95
C GLY A 75 -30.61 -20.06 -35.27
N HIS A 76 -29.55 -19.39 -35.71
CA HIS A 76 -29.24 -18.04 -35.26
C HIS A 76 -30.27 -17.01 -35.77
N LYS A 77 -30.52 -15.99 -34.97
CA LYS A 77 -31.46 -14.89 -35.28
C LYS A 77 -30.77 -13.61 -35.73
N GLY A 78 -29.43 -13.61 -35.77
CA GLY A 78 -28.60 -12.50 -36.21
C GLY A 78 -27.36 -13.01 -36.94
N VAL A 79 -26.59 -12.08 -37.52
CA VAL A 79 -25.41 -12.43 -38.32
C VAL A 79 -24.44 -13.22 -37.46
N ILE A 80 -23.89 -14.29 -38.02
CA ILE A 80 -22.83 -15.06 -37.36
C ILE A 80 -21.55 -14.25 -37.48
N GLN A 81 -20.91 -13.89 -36.38
CA GLN A 81 -19.70 -13.05 -36.38
C GLN A 81 -18.42 -13.87 -36.23
N CYS A 82 -18.51 -15.05 -35.63
CA CYS A 82 -17.35 -15.88 -35.35
C CYS A 82 -17.71 -17.38 -35.30
N VAL A 83 -16.75 -18.23 -35.65
CA VAL A 83 -16.91 -19.68 -35.65
C VAL A 83 -15.59 -20.38 -35.32
N ALA A 84 -15.65 -21.48 -34.57
CA ALA A 84 -14.51 -22.33 -34.26
C ALA A 84 -14.89 -23.82 -34.29
N PHE A 85 -13.97 -24.66 -34.77
CA PHE A 85 -14.07 -26.13 -34.66
C PHE A 85 -13.52 -26.60 -33.31
N SER A 86 -14.07 -27.70 -32.78
CA SER A 86 -13.39 -28.50 -31.75
C SER A 86 -12.15 -29.18 -32.34
N ALA A 87 -11.17 -29.50 -31.49
CA ALA A 87 -9.91 -30.10 -31.92
C ALA A 87 -10.09 -31.47 -32.63
N ASP A 88 -11.14 -32.21 -32.29
CA ASP A 88 -11.51 -33.48 -32.91
C ASP A 88 -12.31 -33.31 -34.21
N GLY A 89 -12.66 -32.08 -34.60
CA GLY A 89 -13.45 -31.76 -35.80
C GLY A 89 -14.92 -32.21 -35.76
N ARG A 90 -15.39 -32.79 -34.65
CA ARG A 90 -16.75 -33.36 -34.55
C ARG A 90 -17.81 -32.32 -34.24
N THR A 91 -17.41 -31.23 -33.59
CA THR A 91 -18.31 -30.13 -33.22
C THR A 91 -17.76 -28.78 -33.67
N ALA A 92 -18.65 -27.79 -33.78
CA ALA A 92 -18.25 -26.40 -33.93
C ALA A 92 -19.13 -25.49 -33.07
N VAL A 93 -18.56 -24.36 -32.65
CA VAL A 93 -19.29 -23.29 -31.97
C VAL A 93 -19.37 -22.07 -32.90
N SER A 94 -20.53 -21.43 -32.94
CA SER A 94 -20.73 -20.13 -33.59
C SER A 94 -21.21 -19.09 -32.60
N GLY A 95 -20.74 -17.85 -32.75
CA GLY A 95 -21.22 -16.67 -32.02
C GLY A 95 -21.88 -15.66 -32.96
N SER A 96 -22.93 -14.99 -32.50
CA SER A 96 -23.81 -14.17 -33.35
C SER A 96 -24.17 -12.81 -32.73
N ASP A 97 -24.65 -11.91 -33.60
CA ASP A 97 -25.33 -10.66 -33.24
C ASP A 97 -26.62 -10.87 -32.43
N ASP A 98 -27.17 -12.09 -32.43
CA ASP A 98 -28.29 -12.45 -31.56
C ASP A 98 -27.92 -12.62 -30.07
N LYS A 99 -26.66 -12.33 -29.72
CA LYS A 99 -26.10 -12.36 -28.35
C LYS A 99 -25.96 -13.78 -27.79
N THR A 100 -26.10 -14.79 -28.63
CA THR A 100 -25.98 -16.20 -28.25
C THR A 100 -24.81 -16.89 -28.93
N LEU A 101 -24.40 -18.01 -28.35
CA LEU A 101 -23.58 -19.00 -29.03
C LEU A 101 -24.38 -20.26 -29.27
N LYS A 102 -24.04 -20.99 -30.33
CA LYS A 102 -24.60 -22.32 -30.61
C LYS A 102 -23.49 -23.34 -30.83
N LEU A 103 -23.64 -24.51 -30.23
CA LEU A 103 -22.78 -25.68 -30.47
C LEU A 103 -23.48 -26.61 -31.46
N TRP A 104 -22.75 -27.05 -32.48
CA TRP A 104 -23.26 -27.85 -33.58
C TRP A 104 -22.52 -29.18 -33.68
N GLU A 105 -23.26 -30.23 -34.03
CA GLU A 105 -22.71 -31.51 -34.47
C GLU A 105 -22.43 -31.46 -35.97
N ILE A 106 -21.17 -31.60 -36.38
CA ILE A 106 -20.73 -31.38 -37.77
C ILE A 106 -21.35 -32.40 -38.73
N GLU A 107 -21.37 -33.67 -38.32
CA GLU A 107 -21.85 -34.76 -39.16
C GLU A 107 -23.34 -34.63 -39.50
N THR A 108 -24.15 -34.27 -38.51
CA THR A 108 -25.63 -34.27 -38.63
C THR A 108 -26.21 -32.90 -38.96
N GLY A 109 -25.53 -31.81 -38.59
CA GLY A 109 -26.08 -30.46 -38.66
C GLY A 109 -26.90 -30.03 -37.46
N ARG A 110 -27.02 -30.90 -36.45
CA ARG A 110 -27.91 -30.67 -35.31
C ARG A 110 -27.30 -29.64 -34.35
N GLU A 111 -28.14 -28.73 -33.86
CA GLU A 111 -27.81 -27.88 -32.72
C GLU A 111 -27.79 -28.74 -31.44
N LEU A 112 -26.66 -28.77 -30.76
CA LEU A 112 -26.46 -29.49 -29.50
C LEU A 112 -26.82 -28.63 -28.29
N LEU A 113 -26.39 -27.36 -28.27
CA LEU A 113 -26.60 -26.43 -27.17
C LEU A 113 -26.72 -24.99 -27.68
N THR A 114 -27.54 -24.19 -26.99
CA THR A 114 -27.53 -22.72 -27.08
C THR A 114 -26.99 -22.15 -25.76
N PHE A 115 -26.01 -21.26 -25.84
CA PHE A 115 -25.45 -20.53 -24.71
C PHE A 115 -25.99 -19.10 -24.71
N ALA A 116 -26.76 -18.75 -23.70
CA ALA A 116 -27.32 -17.42 -23.50
C ALA A 116 -26.69 -16.77 -22.25
N GLY A 117 -26.25 -15.52 -22.36
CA GLY A 117 -25.69 -14.77 -21.22
C GLY A 117 -24.91 -13.51 -21.58
N HIS A 118 -24.51 -13.33 -22.85
CA HIS A 118 -24.02 -12.05 -23.32
C HIS A 118 -25.16 -11.04 -23.50
N THR A 119 -24.85 -9.76 -23.26
CA THR A 119 -25.83 -8.66 -23.43
C THR A 119 -25.65 -7.89 -24.73
N ASP A 120 -24.63 -8.21 -25.51
CA ASP A 120 -24.33 -7.66 -26.84
C ASP A 120 -23.80 -8.75 -27.79
N LEU A 121 -23.50 -8.40 -29.04
CA LEU A 121 -23.00 -9.32 -30.07
C LEU A 121 -21.77 -10.10 -29.63
N VAL A 122 -21.63 -11.35 -30.07
CA VAL A 122 -20.46 -12.20 -29.78
C VAL A 122 -19.43 -12.04 -30.88
N SER A 123 -18.28 -11.42 -30.60
CA SER A 123 -17.28 -11.05 -31.59
C SER A 123 -16.21 -12.12 -31.83
N SER A 124 -15.99 -13.03 -30.87
CA SER A 124 -15.00 -14.10 -31.01
C SER A 124 -15.37 -15.32 -30.16
N VAL A 125 -14.98 -16.51 -30.64
CA VAL A 125 -15.18 -17.79 -29.96
C VAL A 125 -13.99 -18.72 -30.14
N ALA A 126 -13.69 -19.51 -29.11
CA ALA A 126 -12.64 -20.52 -29.15
C ALA A 126 -12.95 -21.71 -28.24
N PHE A 127 -12.46 -22.90 -28.59
CA PHE A 127 -12.42 -24.05 -27.69
C PHE A 127 -11.12 -24.06 -26.88
N THR A 128 -11.16 -24.63 -25.67
CA THR A 128 -9.93 -25.09 -25.02
C THR A 128 -9.33 -26.28 -25.77
N PRO A 129 -8.00 -26.50 -25.69
CA PRO A 129 -7.36 -27.62 -26.38
C PRO A 129 -7.92 -29.00 -26.03
N ASP A 130 -8.43 -29.16 -24.80
CA ASP A 130 -9.07 -30.39 -24.34
C ASP A 130 -10.56 -30.52 -24.75
N GLY A 131 -11.10 -29.50 -25.44
CA GLY A 131 -12.48 -29.46 -25.94
C GLY A 131 -13.56 -29.33 -24.86
N LYS A 132 -13.20 -29.19 -23.57
CA LYS A 132 -14.19 -29.18 -22.48
C LYS A 132 -14.86 -27.84 -22.27
N LEU A 133 -14.17 -26.75 -22.64
CA LEU A 133 -14.63 -25.39 -22.42
C LEU A 133 -14.70 -24.61 -23.74
N ILE A 134 -15.60 -23.63 -23.76
CA ILE A 134 -15.68 -22.60 -24.79
C ILE A 134 -15.38 -21.26 -24.15
N LEU A 135 -14.58 -20.42 -24.82
CA LEU A 135 -14.40 -19.01 -24.48
C LEU A 135 -15.13 -18.16 -25.52
N SER A 136 -15.83 -17.13 -25.05
CA SER A 136 -16.52 -16.18 -25.92
C SER A 136 -16.23 -14.74 -25.52
N ALA A 137 -15.96 -13.88 -26.49
CA ALA A 137 -15.80 -12.43 -26.28
C ALA A 137 -16.97 -11.69 -26.94
N SER A 138 -17.40 -10.58 -26.34
CA SER A 138 -18.57 -9.82 -26.79
C SER A 138 -18.36 -8.32 -26.72
N GLY A 139 -19.16 -7.57 -27.49
CA GLY A 139 -19.29 -6.11 -27.39
C GLY A 139 -19.75 -5.61 -26.03
N ASP A 140 -20.24 -6.49 -25.14
CA ASP A 140 -20.60 -6.17 -23.76
C ASP A 140 -19.39 -5.99 -22.81
N ASN A 141 -18.18 -5.91 -23.37
CA ASN A 141 -16.89 -5.80 -22.68
C ASN A 141 -16.58 -6.97 -21.74
N SER A 142 -17.15 -8.15 -22.01
CA SER A 142 -16.89 -9.34 -21.21
C SER A 142 -16.40 -10.52 -22.04
N ILE A 143 -15.70 -11.41 -21.36
CA ILE A 143 -15.37 -12.75 -21.85
C ILE A 143 -16.07 -13.76 -20.95
N ILE A 144 -16.76 -14.74 -21.52
CA ILE A 144 -17.42 -15.81 -20.76
C ILE A 144 -16.76 -17.16 -21.08
N ILE A 145 -16.50 -17.94 -20.03
CA ILE A 145 -16.05 -19.33 -20.10
C ILE A 145 -17.27 -20.23 -19.89
N TRP A 146 -17.52 -21.14 -20.82
CA TRP A 146 -18.67 -22.05 -20.81
C TRP A 146 -18.23 -23.50 -20.70
N SER A 147 -19.04 -24.30 -20.01
CA SER A 147 -18.91 -25.76 -20.02
C SER A 147 -19.59 -26.35 -21.25
N VAL A 148 -18.84 -27.05 -22.10
CA VAL A 148 -19.40 -27.76 -23.26
C VAL A 148 -20.38 -28.86 -22.82
N ALA A 149 -20.13 -29.51 -21.69
CA ALA A 149 -20.96 -30.60 -21.20
C ALA A 149 -22.32 -30.14 -20.64
N THR A 150 -22.38 -28.95 -20.02
CA THR A 150 -23.60 -28.50 -19.31
C THR A 150 -24.30 -27.32 -19.95
N GLY A 151 -23.65 -26.59 -20.88
CA GLY A 151 -24.20 -25.36 -21.43
C GLY A 151 -24.17 -24.16 -20.48
N LYS A 152 -23.67 -24.33 -19.25
CA LYS A 152 -23.62 -23.26 -18.24
C LYS A 152 -22.30 -22.50 -18.32
N TRP A 153 -22.36 -21.20 -18.05
CA TRP A 153 -21.15 -20.40 -17.84
C TRP A 153 -20.50 -20.81 -16.51
N ILE A 154 -19.17 -20.78 -16.50
CA ILE A 154 -18.33 -21.13 -15.35
C ILE A 154 -17.73 -19.87 -14.75
N ALA A 155 -17.22 -18.98 -15.60
CA ALA A 155 -16.68 -17.70 -15.17
C ALA A 155 -16.86 -16.62 -16.24
N LYS A 156 -16.90 -15.37 -15.79
CA LYS A 156 -17.00 -14.17 -16.62
C LYS A 156 -15.86 -13.22 -16.26
N LEU A 157 -15.13 -12.76 -17.26
CA LEU A 157 -14.02 -11.84 -17.14
C LEU A 157 -14.43 -10.47 -17.67
N TYR A 158 -13.93 -9.43 -17.02
CA TYR A 158 -14.10 -8.03 -17.38
C TYR A 158 -12.72 -7.38 -17.45
N SER A 159 -12.50 -6.55 -18.46
CA SER A 159 -11.31 -5.72 -18.62
C SER A 159 -11.70 -4.26 -18.72
N PHE A 160 -10.91 -3.38 -18.12
CA PHE A 160 -11.19 -1.93 -18.06
C PHE A 160 -10.09 -1.12 -18.76
N ASN A 161 -10.41 0.11 -19.15
CA ASN A 161 -9.52 0.98 -19.93
C ASN A 161 -8.21 1.38 -19.21
N ASP A 162 -8.19 1.28 -17.88
CA ASP A 162 -7.01 1.57 -17.05
C ASP A 162 -6.08 0.35 -16.89
N GLY A 163 -6.37 -0.76 -17.59
CA GLY A 163 -5.61 -2.00 -17.51
C GLY A 163 -6.00 -2.90 -16.34
N THR A 164 -7.01 -2.51 -15.54
CA THR A 164 -7.54 -3.40 -14.49
C THR A 164 -8.44 -4.49 -15.07
N TRP A 165 -8.62 -5.56 -14.31
CA TRP A 165 -9.47 -6.69 -14.70
C TRP A 165 -10.16 -7.31 -13.49
N ALA A 166 -11.29 -7.96 -13.72
CA ALA A 166 -12.02 -8.76 -12.74
C ALA A 166 -12.51 -10.06 -13.36
N ILE A 167 -12.58 -11.12 -12.56
CA ILE A 167 -13.22 -12.38 -12.92
C ILE A 167 -14.19 -12.78 -11.82
N ILE A 168 -15.34 -13.33 -12.22
CA ILE A 168 -16.36 -13.86 -11.34
C ILE A 168 -16.80 -15.24 -11.83
N ASP A 169 -16.97 -16.20 -10.92
CA ASP A 169 -17.52 -17.53 -11.23
C ASP A 169 -19.04 -17.61 -10.98
N SER A 170 -19.64 -18.74 -11.37
CA SER A 170 -21.08 -18.98 -11.24
C SER A 170 -21.60 -19.00 -9.80
N ASP A 171 -20.73 -19.24 -8.82
CA ASP A 171 -21.09 -19.24 -7.40
C ASP A 171 -20.85 -17.86 -6.76
N GLY A 172 -20.34 -16.89 -7.52
CA GLY A 172 -20.03 -15.54 -7.07
C GLY A 172 -18.62 -15.38 -6.48
N ARG A 173 -17.75 -16.40 -6.59
CA ARG A 173 -16.33 -16.21 -6.26
C ARG A 173 -15.75 -15.21 -7.24
N PHE A 174 -14.81 -14.39 -6.78
CA PHE A 174 -14.19 -13.41 -7.67
C PHE A 174 -12.70 -13.22 -7.41
N ASP A 175 -12.00 -12.75 -8.43
CA ASP A 175 -10.62 -12.29 -8.36
C ASP A 175 -10.47 -11.02 -9.20
N SER A 176 -9.45 -10.21 -8.93
CA SER A 176 -9.19 -9.00 -9.71
C SER A 176 -7.74 -8.54 -9.63
N SER A 177 -7.33 -7.66 -10.54
CA SER A 177 -5.98 -7.09 -10.62
C SER A 177 -5.51 -6.42 -9.32
N ASN A 178 -6.43 -5.97 -8.47
CA ASN A 178 -6.16 -5.30 -7.20
C ASN A 178 -6.52 -6.19 -5.98
N GLY A 179 -6.51 -7.50 -6.18
CA GLY A 179 -6.82 -8.49 -5.15
C GLY A 179 -8.25 -8.38 -4.63
N GLY A 180 -9.21 -8.14 -5.51
CA GLY A 180 -10.63 -8.13 -5.19
C GLY A 180 -11.27 -6.76 -4.90
N ASP A 181 -10.59 -5.65 -5.19
CA ASP A 181 -11.12 -4.29 -4.99
C ASP A 181 -10.88 -3.41 -6.22
N VAL A 182 -11.70 -3.61 -7.25
CA VAL A 182 -11.67 -2.75 -8.45
C VAL A 182 -12.57 -1.55 -8.18
N LYS A 183 -12.00 -0.36 -8.18
CA LYS A 183 -12.77 0.88 -8.00
C LYS A 183 -13.85 1.00 -9.06
N GLY A 184 -15.08 1.28 -8.64
CA GLY A 184 -16.23 1.44 -9.54
C GLY A 184 -16.98 0.14 -9.83
N LEU A 185 -16.41 -1.04 -9.53
CA LEU A 185 -17.13 -2.31 -9.68
C LEU A 185 -17.99 -2.58 -8.43
N HIS A 186 -19.30 -2.70 -8.63
CA HIS A 186 -20.27 -2.94 -7.57
C HIS A 186 -21.15 -4.12 -7.94
N TRP A 187 -21.52 -4.89 -6.93
CA TRP A 187 -22.58 -5.88 -7.04
C TRP A 187 -23.91 -5.22 -6.72
N VAL A 188 -24.86 -5.17 -7.64
CA VAL A 188 -26.14 -4.49 -7.40
C VAL A 188 -27.24 -5.49 -7.03
N VAL A 189 -27.92 -5.25 -5.91
CA VAL A 189 -29.06 -6.05 -5.44
C VAL A 189 -30.27 -5.14 -5.23
N ASN A 190 -31.32 -5.29 -6.04
CA ASN A 190 -32.55 -4.48 -5.92
C ASN A 190 -32.27 -2.95 -5.83
N ASN A 191 -31.35 -2.45 -6.65
CA ASN A 191 -30.81 -1.08 -6.67
C ASN A 191 -29.86 -0.69 -5.53
N GLU A 192 -29.47 -1.62 -4.65
CA GLU A 192 -28.41 -1.38 -3.67
C GLU A 192 -27.05 -1.79 -4.25
N PRO A 193 -26.13 -0.84 -4.52
CA PRO A 193 -24.77 -1.17 -4.89
C PRO A 193 -24.01 -1.67 -3.65
N LEU A 194 -23.54 -2.89 -3.71
CA LEU A 194 -22.65 -3.51 -2.75
C LEU A 194 -21.23 -3.44 -3.30
N GLU A 195 -20.31 -2.96 -2.48
CA GLU A 195 -18.91 -2.91 -2.84
C GLU A 195 -18.30 -4.31 -2.70
N PHE A 196 -17.51 -4.74 -3.69
CA PHE A 196 -16.81 -6.04 -3.67
C PHE A 196 -15.94 -6.22 -2.42
N LYS A 197 -15.44 -5.11 -1.86
CA LYS A 197 -14.67 -5.11 -0.61
C LYS A 197 -15.42 -5.75 0.57
N GLN A 198 -16.75 -5.65 0.61
CA GLN A 198 -17.59 -6.26 1.66
C GLN A 198 -17.71 -7.78 1.49
N LEU A 199 -17.53 -8.26 0.26
CA LEU A 199 -17.71 -9.67 -0.13
C LEU A 199 -16.40 -10.47 -0.07
N LYS A 200 -15.25 -9.79 0.05
CA LYS A 200 -13.93 -10.40 -0.10
C LYS A 200 -13.73 -11.64 0.79
N ASN A 201 -14.03 -11.57 2.09
CA ASN A 201 -13.76 -12.69 3.00
C ASN A 201 -14.48 -13.98 2.59
N ARG A 202 -15.70 -13.82 2.09
CA ARG A 202 -16.59 -14.94 1.75
C ARG A 202 -16.38 -15.41 0.31
N TYR A 203 -16.06 -14.52 -0.62
CA TYR A 203 -16.11 -14.82 -2.06
C TYR A 203 -14.80 -14.57 -2.82
N TYR A 204 -13.82 -13.87 -2.27
CA TYR A 204 -12.56 -13.63 -2.98
C TYR A 204 -11.71 -14.89 -3.11
N GLU A 205 -11.33 -15.28 -4.32
CA GLU A 205 -10.60 -16.50 -4.59
C GLU A 205 -9.35 -16.18 -5.44
N PRO A 206 -8.16 -16.00 -4.83
CA PRO A 206 -6.98 -15.62 -5.59
C PRO A 206 -6.59 -16.70 -6.60
N GLY A 207 -6.25 -16.27 -7.82
CA GLY A 207 -5.93 -17.16 -8.92
C GLY A 207 -7.16 -17.90 -9.47
N LEU A 208 -8.37 -17.34 -9.31
CA LEU A 208 -9.63 -17.97 -9.74
C LEU A 208 -9.57 -18.44 -11.19
N LEU A 209 -9.09 -17.58 -12.11
CA LEU A 209 -8.96 -17.94 -13.52
C LEU A 209 -8.09 -19.19 -13.72
N SER A 210 -6.93 -19.26 -13.07
CA SER A 210 -6.02 -20.39 -13.20
C SER A 210 -6.63 -21.68 -12.65
N LYS A 211 -7.45 -21.60 -11.60
CA LYS A 211 -8.16 -22.74 -11.01
C LYS A 211 -9.31 -23.20 -11.91
N VAL A 212 -10.11 -22.26 -12.42
CA VAL A 212 -11.21 -22.53 -13.37
C VAL A 212 -10.68 -23.18 -14.66
N MET A 213 -9.53 -22.73 -15.16
CA MET A 213 -8.89 -23.26 -16.36
C MET A 213 -8.12 -24.57 -16.11
N GLY A 214 -8.05 -25.07 -14.87
CA GLY A 214 -7.36 -26.32 -14.55
C GLY A 214 -5.83 -26.27 -14.63
N HIS A 215 -5.23 -25.08 -14.65
CA HIS A 215 -3.77 -24.89 -14.63
C HIS A 215 -3.17 -24.90 -13.22
N ASN A 216 -4.01 -24.93 -12.18
CA ASN A 216 -3.60 -24.99 -10.79
C ASN A 216 -4.36 -26.12 -10.06
N ASN A 217 -3.64 -26.96 -9.31
CA ASN A 217 -4.21 -28.06 -8.52
C ASN A 217 -4.90 -27.61 -7.22
N GLY A 218 -4.91 -26.30 -6.93
CA GLY A 218 -5.63 -25.73 -5.79
C GLY A 218 -7.14 -25.93 -5.92
N LYS A 219 -7.75 -26.60 -4.94
CA LYS A 219 -9.22 -26.75 -4.87
C LYS A 219 -9.89 -25.39 -4.62
N LEU A 220 -10.97 -25.13 -5.34
CA LEU A 220 -11.84 -23.99 -5.04
C LEU A 220 -12.46 -24.16 -3.65
N ARG A 221 -12.52 -23.08 -2.87
CA ARG A 221 -13.18 -23.11 -1.56
C ARG A 221 -14.66 -23.40 -1.73
N ASN A 222 -15.20 -24.31 -0.92
CA ASN A 222 -16.63 -24.52 -0.89
C ASN A 222 -17.30 -23.31 -0.22
N ILE A 223 -18.24 -22.69 -0.92
CA ILE A 223 -18.97 -21.50 -0.45
C ILE A 223 -20.45 -21.69 -0.76
N GLU A 224 -21.30 -21.02 0.01
CA GLU A 224 -22.69 -20.83 -0.39
C GLU A 224 -22.74 -19.89 -1.58
N ALA A 225 -23.43 -20.26 -2.65
CA ALA A 225 -23.47 -19.47 -3.88
C ALA A 225 -24.10 -18.09 -3.61
N PHE A 226 -23.50 -17.04 -4.18
CA PHE A 226 -23.95 -15.67 -3.99
C PHE A 226 -25.12 -15.31 -4.92
N THR A 227 -26.23 -16.05 -4.81
CA THR A 227 -27.40 -15.93 -5.70
C THR A 227 -28.55 -15.11 -5.10
N SER A 228 -28.73 -15.15 -3.78
CA SER A 228 -29.79 -14.42 -3.07
C SER A 228 -29.21 -13.66 -1.89
N VAL A 229 -28.84 -12.40 -2.15
CA VAL A 229 -28.12 -11.58 -1.17
C VAL A 229 -29.10 -10.95 -0.20
N ASN A 230 -28.98 -11.30 1.08
CA ASN A 230 -29.79 -10.72 2.13
C ASN A 230 -29.17 -9.41 2.64
N LEU A 231 -29.85 -8.30 2.36
CA LEU A 231 -29.35 -6.95 2.64
C LEU A 231 -29.34 -6.61 4.15
N PHE A 232 -28.43 -5.71 4.51
CA PHE A 232 -28.42 -5.00 5.79
C PHE A 232 -29.72 -4.19 6.00
N PRO A 233 -30.06 -3.82 7.25
CA PRO A 233 -31.26 -3.03 7.51
C PRO A 233 -31.11 -1.61 6.98
N GLN A 234 -32.23 -1.02 6.57
CA GLN A 234 -32.29 0.41 6.29
C GLN A 234 -32.07 1.18 7.60
N VAL A 235 -31.18 2.18 7.56
CA VAL A 235 -30.86 3.05 8.70
C VAL A 235 -31.52 4.40 8.48
N LYS A 236 -32.21 4.91 9.51
CA LYS A 236 -32.68 6.29 9.56
C LYS A 236 -32.25 6.90 10.89
N VAL A 237 -31.58 8.04 10.83
CA VAL A 237 -31.09 8.75 12.01
C VAL A 237 -31.89 10.02 12.18
N ILE A 238 -32.44 10.22 13.37
CA ILE A 238 -33.09 11.47 13.76
C ILE A 238 -32.08 12.24 14.61
N PRO A 239 -31.65 13.44 14.18
CA PRO A 239 -30.71 14.24 14.94
C PRO A 239 -31.29 14.63 16.31
N PRO A 240 -30.44 14.93 17.30
CA PRO A 240 -30.89 15.41 18.59
C PRO A 240 -31.72 16.69 18.43
N ALA A 241 -32.84 16.79 19.14
CA ALA A 241 -33.60 18.04 19.27
C ALA A 241 -32.86 19.00 20.20
N ASN A 242 -33.14 20.31 20.11
CA ASN A 242 -32.42 21.44 20.75
C ASN A 242 -32.30 21.44 22.31
N SER A 243 -32.52 20.32 22.99
CA SER A 243 -32.37 20.15 24.44
C SER A 243 -32.02 18.72 24.88
N LEU A 244 -31.95 17.76 23.95
CA LEU A 244 -31.72 16.35 24.25
C LEU A 244 -30.42 15.91 23.60
N ASN A 245 -29.40 15.56 24.40
CA ASN A 245 -28.16 14.93 23.92
C ASN A 245 -28.38 13.46 23.50
N THR A 246 -29.55 13.12 22.94
CA THR A 246 -29.85 11.75 22.51
C THR A 246 -30.10 11.68 21.00
N ILE A 247 -29.49 10.68 20.36
CA ILE A 247 -29.78 10.32 18.98
C ILE A 247 -30.80 9.19 18.97
N ASN A 248 -31.75 9.26 18.04
CA ASN A 248 -32.70 8.17 17.79
C ASN A 248 -32.40 7.56 16.43
N ILE A 249 -32.12 6.25 16.43
CA ILE A 249 -31.78 5.49 15.25
C ILE A 249 -32.90 4.47 15.02
N SER A 250 -33.56 4.54 13.88
CA SER A 250 -34.55 3.56 13.45
C SER A 250 -33.96 2.63 12.39
N LEU A 251 -34.13 1.34 12.58
CA LEU A 251 -33.64 0.27 11.72
C LEU A 251 -34.83 -0.50 11.15
N THR A 252 -34.84 -0.73 9.84
CA THR A 252 -35.87 -1.55 9.17
C THR A 252 -35.24 -2.72 8.44
N ASN A 253 -35.64 -3.95 8.78
CA ASN A 253 -35.07 -5.17 8.20
C ASN A 253 -35.48 -5.33 6.72
N ARG A 254 -34.49 -5.58 5.86
CA ARG A 254 -34.65 -5.78 4.40
C ARG A 254 -34.48 -7.24 3.97
N GLY A 255 -34.69 -8.18 4.89
CA GLY A 255 -34.59 -9.62 4.68
C GLY A 255 -33.32 -10.25 5.28
N GLY A 256 -32.23 -9.50 5.46
CA GLY A 256 -30.98 -9.98 6.05
C GLY A 256 -30.85 -9.86 7.56
N GLY A 257 -31.91 -9.42 8.24
CA GLY A 257 -31.85 -9.22 9.68
C GLY A 257 -31.09 -7.97 10.07
N ILE A 258 -31.04 -7.72 11.37
CA ILE A 258 -30.42 -6.56 12.00
C ILE A 258 -29.16 -7.06 12.73
N GLY A 259 -28.00 -6.88 12.09
CA GLY A 259 -26.67 -7.12 12.65
C GLY A 259 -26.17 -5.94 13.47
N LYS A 260 -24.86 -5.90 13.75
CA LYS A 260 -24.24 -4.85 14.58
C LYS A 260 -24.56 -3.44 14.08
N VAL A 261 -24.62 -2.48 15.00
CA VAL A 261 -24.88 -1.07 14.65
C VAL A 261 -23.77 -0.20 15.20
N ARG A 262 -23.00 0.41 14.32
CA ARG A 262 -21.90 1.30 14.72
C ARG A 262 -22.34 2.75 14.65
N VAL A 263 -21.91 3.54 15.63
CA VAL A 263 -22.17 4.97 15.68
C VAL A 263 -20.87 5.74 15.86
N LEU A 264 -20.68 6.74 15.00
CA LEU A 264 -19.57 7.68 15.06
C LEU A 264 -20.08 9.11 15.25
N ILE A 265 -19.39 9.88 16.08
CA ILE A 265 -19.63 11.31 16.30
C ILE A 265 -18.37 12.06 15.89
N ASN A 266 -18.47 12.96 14.91
CA ASN A 266 -17.34 13.69 14.33
C ASN A 266 -16.18 12.77 13.89
N GLY A 267 -16.52 11.60 13.33
CA GLY A 267 -15.56 10.58 12.91
C GLY A 267 -15.02 9.69 14.04
N LYS A 268 -15.40 9.91 15.30
CA LYS A 268 -14.98 9.08 16.43
C LYS A 268 -16.05 8.08 16.83
N GLU A 269 -15.69 6.79 16.87
CA GLU A 269 -16.58 5.71 17.31
C GLU A 269 -16.95 5.87 18.78
N ILE A 270 -18.26 5.87 19.07
CA ILE A 270 -18.80 5.87 20.45
C ILE A 270 -19.37 4.51 20.85
N SER A 271 -19.78 3.70 19.87
CA SER A 271 -20.25 2.34 20.10
C SER A 271 -19.97 1.47 18.88
N SER A 272 -19.35 0.32 19.13
CA SER A 272 -19.09 -0.72 18.13
C SER A 272 -20.34 -1.57 17.86
N ASP A 273 -21.27 -1.64 18.82
CA ASP A 273 -22.61 -2.20 18.65
C ASP A 273 -23.63 -1.51 19.58
N ALA A 274 -24.37 -0.56 19.01
CA ALA A 274 -25.35 0.27 19.66
C ALA A 274 -26.65 -0.47 20.04
N ARG A 275 -26.81 -1.73 19.62
CA ARG A 275 -28.03 -2.51 19.88
C ARG A 275 -28.20 -2.94 21.34
N GLY A 276 -27.14 -2.91 22.14
CA GLY A 276 -27.17 -3.34 23.54
C GLY A 276 -27.15 -4.87 23.71
N ALA A 277 -27.57 -5.36 24.88
CA ALA A 277 -27.46 -6.78 25.23
C ALA A 277 -28.56 -7.65 24.60
N LYS A 278 -28.15 -8.62 23.76
CA LYS A 278 -29.00 -9.64 23.10
C LYS A 278 -30.09 -9.09 22.17
N PRO A 279 -29.72 -8.36 21.10
CA PRO A 279 -30.70 -7.95 20.09
C PRO A 279 -31.28 -9.17 19.35
N ASP A 280 -32.58 -9.14 19.04
CA ASP A 280 -33.19 -10.10 18.11
C ASP A 280 -32.73 -9.76 16.68
N PRO A 281 -31.85 -10.58 16.07
CA PRO A 281 -31.33 -10.29 14.74
C PRO A 281 -32.39 -10.45 13.65
N ASN A 282 -33.54 -11.07 13.92
CA ASN A 282 -34.61 -11.29 12.94
C ASN A 282 -35.77 -10.32 13.12
N ALA A 283 -35.67 -9.36 14.04
CA ALA A 283 -36.69 -8.33 14.24
C ALA A 283 -37.01 -7.61 12.93
N ARG A 284 -38.29 -7.25 12.73
CA ARG A 284 -38.73 -6.47 11.55
C ARG A 284 -38.20 -5.03 11.58
N ALA A 285 -38.08 -4.46 12.77
CA ALA A 285 -37.52 -3.15 13.00
C ALA A 285 -36.90 -3.07 14.40
N ALA A 286 -35.99 -2.12 14.61
CA ALA A 286 -35.44 -1.79 15.92
C ALA A 286 -35.29 -0.27 16.05
N ASN A 287 -35.48 0.24 17.27
CA ASN A 287 -35.17 1.63 17.61
C ASN A 287 -34.10 1.65 18.68
N ILE A 288 -33.06 2.44 18.45
CA ILE A 288 -31.93 2.59 19.36
C ILE A 288 -31.87 4.05 19.77
N GLN A 289 -31.83 4.28 21.07
CA GLN A 289 -31.58 5.60 21.65
C GLN A 289 -30.21 5.59 22.31
N LEU A 290 -29.36 6.55 21.98
CA LEU A 290 -28.02 6.67 22.53
C LEU A 290 -27.76 8.10 23.00
N GLU A 291 -27.10 8.23 24.14
CA GLU A 291 -26.57 9.51 24.61
C GLU A 291 -25.29 9.88 23.86
N ILE A 292 -25.19 11.15 23.47
CA ILE A 292 -24.02 11.72 22.81
C ILE A 292 -23.06 12.23 23.89
N PRO A 293 -21.82 11.73 23.95
CA PRO A 293 -20.84 12.25 24.89
C PRO A 293 -20.51 13.72 24.58
N GLU A 294 -20.76 14.63 25.53
CA GLU A 294 -20.45 16.06 25.37
C GLU A 294 -19.00 16.33 25.00
N ALA A 295 -18.08 15.50 25.48
CA ALA A 295 -16.65 15.61 25.21
C ALA A 295 -16.27 15.46 23.72
N LEU A 296 -17.16 14.94 22.87
CA LEU A 296 -16.92 14.74 21.44
C LEU A 296 -17.60 15.79 20.55
N LEU A 297 -18.38 16.69 21.16
CA LEU A 297 -19.06 17.77 20.47
C LEU A 297 -18.14 18.98 20.32
N ILE A 298 -18.28 19.67 19.20
CA ILE A 298 -17.60 20.94 18.92
C ILE A 298 -18.62 22.05 19.08
N ALA A 299 -18.33 22.99 19.98
CA ALA A 299 -19.22 24.12 20.28
C ALA A 299 -19.26 25.13 19.12
N ASN A 300 -20.45 25.65 18.81
CA ASN A 300 -20.71 26.59 17.70
C ASN A 300 -20.25 26.13 16.30
N GLU A 301 -19.96 24.85 16.13
CA GLU A 301 -19.65 24.25 14.84
C GLU A 301 -20.67 23.18 14.48
N GLU A 302 -20.71 22.82 13.20
CA GLU A 302 -21.54 21.73 12.71
C GLU A 302 -20.92 20.39 13.13
N ASN A 303 -21.66 19.64 13.94
CA ASN A 303 -21.31 18.30 14.36
C ASN A 303 -21.93 17.28 13.40
N SER A 304 -21.32 16.11 13.30
CA SER A 304 -21.76 15.02 12.42
C SER A 304 -21.94 13.72 13.18
N ILE A 305 -23.01 13.00 12.85
CA ILE A 305 -23.34 11.66 13.34
C ILE A 305 -23.34 10.75 12.13
N GLN A 306 -22.55 9.69 12.16
CA GLN A 306 -22.57 8.65 11.14
C GLN A 306 -23.01 7.32 11.77
N VAL A 307 -24.03 6.68 11.18
CA VAL A 307 -24.55 5.39 11.66
C VAL A 307 -24.47 4.34 10.57
N LEU A 308 -23.80 3.23 10.88
CA LEU A 308 -23.70 2.06 10.03
C LEU A 308 -24.43 0.89 10.67
N ALA A 309 -25.10 0.09 9.85
CA ALA A 309 -25.72 -1.16 10.31
C ALA A 309 -25.36 -2.30 9.38
N TRP A 310 -25.21 -3.49 9.95
CA TRP A 310 -24.91 -4.71 9.21
C TRP A 310 -26.11 -5.66 9.13
N ASN A 311 -26.07 -6.62 8.21
CA ASN A 311 -26.98 -7.76 8.24
C ASN A 311 -26.65 -8.70 9.42
N LYS A 312 -27.53 -9.64 9.75
CA LYS A 312 -27.36 -10.53 10.93
C LYS A 312 -26.08 -11.38 10.93
N GLU A 313 -25.50 -11.60 9.75
CA GLU A 313 -24.25 -12.34 9.55
C GLU A 313 -23.01 -11.42 9.59
N ASP A 314 -23.20 -10.12 9.83
CA ASP A 314 -22.19 -9.09 10.06
C ASP A 314 -21.15 -8.88 8.92
N TYR A 315 -21.48 -9.30 7.68
CA TYR A 315 -20.59 -9.18 6.52
C TYR A 315 -20.99 -8.11 5.50
N LEU A 316 -22.26 -7.70 5.44
CA LEU A 316 -22.72 -6.58 4.60
C LEU A 316 -23.11 -5.40 5.47
N SER A 317 -22.64 -4.20 5.12
CA SER A 317 -22.88 -2.95 5.84
C SER A 317 -23.59 -1.91 4.99
N SER A 318 -24.41 -1.07 5.62
CA SER A 318 -24.95 0.13 5.00
C SER A 318 -23.85 1.15 4.66
N ARG A 319 -24.15 2.08 3.74
CA ARG A 319 -23.24 3.18 3.32
C ARG A 319 -22.92 4.19 4.44
N GLY A 320 -23.60 4.09 5.58
CA GLY A 320 -23.51 5.05 6.67
C GLY A 320 -24.46 6.22 6.47
N GLU A 321 -25.48 6.31 7.31
CA GLU A 321 -26.37 7.46 7.34
C GLU A 321 -25.66 8.60 8.07
N LEU A 322 -25.35 9.69 7.35
CA LEU A 322 -24.67 10.86 7.88
C LEU A 322 -25.68 11.98 8.13
N VAL A 323 -25.80 12.39 9.38
CA VAL A 323 -26.64 13.51 9.81
C VAL A 323 -25.77 14.57 10.44
N LYS A 324 -26.01 15.82 10.05
CA LYS A 324 -25.33 16.98 10.62
C LYS A 324 -26.26 17.77 11.51
N PHE A 325 -25.73 18.33 12.59
CA PHE A 325 -26.50 19.13 13.55
C PHE A 325 -25.59 20.14 14.25
N ALA A 326 -26.17 21.24 14.73
CA ALA A 326 -25.46 22.23 15.52
C ALA A 326 -26.15 22.36 16.88
N LEU A 327 -25.37 22.48 17.94
CA LEU A 327 -25.90 22.79 19.27
C LEU A 327 -25.81 24.30 19.49
N PRO A 328 -26.91 24.98 19.86
CA PRO A 328 -26.85 26.38 20.25
C PRO A 328 -26.13 26.48 21.61
N THR A 329 -24.83 26.77 21.58
CA THR A 329 -24.03 26.96 22.80
C THR A 329 -23.74 28.43 23.03
N THR A 330 -23.85 28.89 24.28
CA THR A 330 -23.45 30.25 24.69
C THR A 330 -21.95 30.39 24.96
N LYS A 331 -21.19 29.28 24.91
CA LYS A 331 -19.73 29.27 25.12
C LYS A 331 -19.01 29.75 23.86
N LYS A 332 -18.11 30.71 24.00
CA LYS A 332 -17.24 31.23 22.93
C LYS A 332 -16.25 30.14 22.49
N ALA A 333 -16.00 30.01 21.18
CA ALA A 333 -14.98 29.09 20.67
C ALA A 333 -13.59 29.50 21.17
N GLU A 334 -12.89 28.58 21.85
CA GLU A 334 -11.52 28.79 22.30
C GLU A 334 -10.52 28.27 21.26
N PRO A 335 -9.34 28.92 21.11
CA PRO A 335 -8.29 28.38 20.28
C PRO A 335 -7.82 27.02 20.82
N PRO A 336 -7.53 26.06 19.92
CA PRO A 336 -7.21 24.69 20.32
C PRO A 336 -5.87 24.62 21.05
N THR A 337 -5.78 23.70 22.01
CA THR A 337 -4.51 23.35 22.66
C THR A 337 -3.83 22.24 21.87
N LEU A 338 -2.54 22.36 21.63
CA LEU A 338 -1.72 21.28 21.07
C LEU A 338 -1.10 20.47 22.21
N HIS A 339 -1.43 19.18 22.27
CA HIS A 339 -0.84 18.20 23.17
C HIS A 339 0.17 17.37 22.39
N ALA A 340 1.45 17.43 22.75
CA ALA A 340 2.51 16.66 22.12
C ALA A 340 3.10 15.65 23.11
N ILE A 341 3.12 14.37 22.72
CA ILE A 341 3.81 13.29 23.43
C ILE A 341 4.97 12.85 22.54
N VAL A 342 6.20 13.14 22.95
CA VAL A 342 7.42 12.88 22.17
C VAL A 342 8.30 11.93 22.96
N ILE A 343 8.55 10.74 22.41
CA ILE A 343 9.24 9.64 23.10
C ILE A 343 10.44 9.21 22.24
N GLY A 344 11.62 9.13 22.86
CA GLY A 344 12.84 8.62 22.24
C GLY A 344 13.64 7.74 23.19
N THR A 345 13.86 6.48 22.81
CA THR A 345 14.65 5.53 23.61
C THR A 345 15.88 5.09 22.82
N SER A 346 17.08 5.50 23.28
CA SER A 346 18.37 5.08 22.71
C SER A 346 19.11 4.08 23.59
N ARG A 347 18.92 4.11 24.91
CA ARG A 347 19.63 3.27 25.87
C ARG A 347 18.64 2.43 26.64
N TYR A 348 18.87 1.12 26.59
CA TYR A 348 18.05 0.11 27.23
C TYR A 348 18.78 -0.50 28.41
N ALA A 349 18.07 -1.23 29.26
CA ALA A 349 18.68 -2.00 30.34
C ALA A 349 19.68 -3.05 29.82
N ASP A 350 19.51 -3.51 28.58
CA ASP A 350 20.48 -4.32 27.86
C ASP A 350 21.16 -3.55 26.72
N SER A 351 22.49 -3.45 26.81
CA SER A 351 23.33 -2.78 25.81
C SER A 351 23.19 -3.31 24.38
N LYS A 352 22.74 -4.56 24.18
CA LYS A 352 22.51 -5.15 22.84
C LYS A 352 21.36 -4.49 22.07
N LEU A 353 20.47 -3.79 22.78
CA LEU A 353 19.33 -3.08 22.21
C LEU A 353 19.64 -1.59 22.00
N ASN A 354 20.84 -1.10 22.33
CA ASN A 354 21.09 0.34 22.27
C ASN A 354 21.08 0.87 20.83
N LEU A 355 20.42 2.01 20.64
CA LEU A 355 20.37 2.82 19.43
C LEU A 355 21.19 4.09 19.60
N THR A 356 21.65 4.66 18.50
CA THR A 356 22.55 5.81 18.50
C THR A 356 21.79 7.14 18.63
N TYR A 357 20.65 7.30 17.94
CA TYR A 357 20.05 8.64 17.73
C TYR A 357 18.64 8.85 18.29
N SER A 358 17.83 7.81 18.53
CA SER A 358 16.42 7.92 18.94
C SER A 358 16.10 8.93 20.04
N GLY A 359 16.90 8.99 21.11
CA GLY A 359 16.73 9.97 22.20
C GLY A 359 16.99 11.40 21.75
N LYS A 360 18.03 11.62 20.94
CA LYS A 360 18.34 12.93 20.32
C LYS A 360 17.27 13.34 19.32
N ASP A 361 16.81 12.40 18.48
CA ASP A 361 15.75 12.62 17.50
C ASP A 361 14.46 13.11 18.17
N ALA A 362 14.08 12.52 19.30
CA ALA A 362 12.96 12.99 20.11
C ALA A 362 13.19 14.41 20.67
N THR A 363 14.40 14.73 21.16
CA THR A 363 14.74 16.08 21.60
C THR A 363 14.59 17.11 20.47
N ASP A 364 15.07 16.77 19.28
CA ASP A 364 15.08 17.65 18.11
C ASP A 364 13.65 17.90 17.59
N ILE A 365 12.83 16.85 17.51
CA ILE A 365 11.42 16.96 17.13
C ILE A 365 10.61 17.74 18.17
N ALA A 366 10.82 17.47 19.46
CA ALA A 366 10.16 18.25 20.52
C ALA A 366 10.52 19.74 20.45
N THR A 367 11.77 20.05 20.15
CA THR A 367 12.23 21.43 19.96
C THR A 367 11.54 22.08 18.75
N ALA A 368 11.48 21.39 17.61
CA ALA A 368 10.80 21.88 16.42
C ALA A 368 9.30 22.14 16.67
N ILE A 369 8.60 21.18 17.29
CA ILE A 369 7.19 21.33 17.67
C ILE A 369 7.00 22.50 18.64
N SER A 370 7.86 22.63 19.66
CA SER A 370 7.80 23.74 20.63
C SER A 370 7.91 25.09 19.92
N ILE A 371 8.85 25.25 18.98
CA ILE A 371 9.04 26.51 18.24
C ILE A 371 7.82 26.78 17.35
N SER A 372 7.43 25.82 16.51
CA SER A 372 6.38 26.03 15.51
C SER A 372 4.98 26.13 16.13
N ALA A 373 4.66 25.30 17.11
CA ALA A 373 3.33 25.27 17.73
C ALA A 373 3.10 26.48 18.62
N LYS A 374 4.10 26.94 19.39
CA LYS A 374 3.93 28.14 20.24
C LYS A 374 3.68 29.38 19.42
N ARG A 375 4.23 29.45 18.20
CA ARG A 375 3.97 30.55 17.27
C ARG A 375 2.52 30.55 16.78
N LEU A 376 1.95 29.38 16.51
CA LEU A 376 0.59 29.23 15.98
C LEU A 376 -0.48 29.34 17.07
N PHE A 377 -0.29 28.67 18.21
CA PHE A 377 -1.30 28.52 19.26
C PHE A 377 -1.09 29.41 20.49
N GLY A 378 0.13 29.92 20.69
CA GLY A 378 0.53 30.58 21.93
C GLY A 378 1.18 29.61 22.93
N SER A 379 2.07 30.12 23.79
CA SER A 379 2.87 29.31 24.71
C SER A 379 2.04 28.58 25.78
N ASP A 380 0.92 29.15 26.19
CA ASP A 380 -0.03 28.60 27.17
C ASP A 380 -0.90 27.47 26.58
N LYS A 381 -1.01 27.42 25.25
CA LYS A 381 -1.80 26.44 24.50
C LYS A 381 -0.94 25.31 23.90
N VAL A 382 0.32 25.17 24.33
CA VAL A 382 1.19 24.06 23.92
C VAL A 382 1.61 23.24 25.14
N LYS A 383 1.09 22.01 25.23
CA LYS A 383 1.42 21.03 26.27
C LYS A 383 2.32 19.96 25.69
N LEU A 384 3.64 20.14 25.84
CA LEU A 384 4.64 19.21 25.33
C LEU A 384 5.22 18.36 26.44
N LYS A 385 5.12 17.03 26.30
CA LYS A 385 5.77 16.03 27.14
C LYS A 385 6.87 15.33 26.35
N LEU A 386 8.12 15.59 26.71
CA LEU A 386 9.30 14.93 26.14
C LEU A 386 9.78 13.85 27.10
N LEU A 387 9.81 12.61 26.63
CA LEU A 387 10.37 11.45 27.32
C LEU A 387 11.58 10.98 26.51
N THR A 388 12.78 11.19 27.05
CA THR A 388 14.03 10.89 26.33
C THR A 388 15.12 10.46 27.30
N ASP A 389 16.03 9.65 26.80
CA ASP A 389 17.30 9.37 27.47
C ASP A 389 18.44 10.19 26.87
N ASP A 390 18.19 11.27 26.14
CA ASP A 390 19.26 12.15 25.67
C ASP A 390 20.05 12.75 26.83
N THR A 391 21.32 12.34 26.97
CA THR A 391 22.22 12.77 28.06
C THR A 391 22.58 14.25 28.01
N THR A 392 22.32 14.93 26.89
CA THR A 392 22.54 16.38 26.80
C THR A 392 21.50 17.18 27.61
N ARG A 393 20.41 16.52 28.02
CA ARG A 393 19.36 17.10 28.86
C ARG A 393 19.41 16.58 30.29
N LEU A 394 19.80 17.45 31.22
CA LEU A 394 19.91 17.13 32.65
C LEU A 394 18.54 16.96 33.34
N ASP A 395 17.46 17.48 32.73
CA ASP A 395 16.09 17.43 33.23
C ASP A 395 15.19 16.47 32.43
N ALA A 396 15.79 15.56 31.67
CA ALA A 396 15.06 14.62 30.82
C ALA A 396 14.21 13.64 31.67
N ILE A 397 12.93 13.53 31.32
CA ILE A 397 12.06 12.48 31.84
C ILE A 397 12.39 11.19 31.09
N LEU A 398 12.78 10.15 31.81
CA LEU A 398 13.16 8.88 31.22
C LEU A 398 11.97 8.16 30.56
N PRO A 399 12.17 7.48 29.40
CA PRO A 399 11.12 6.78 28.66
C PRO A 399 10.81 5.38 29.25
N THR A 400 10.49 5.35 30.55
CA THR A 400 10.00 4.15 31.25
C THR A 400 8.53 3.90 30.92
N ARG A 401 8.05 2.67 31.15
CA ARG A 401 6.65 2.33 30.86
C ARG A 401 5.68 3.22 31.63
N ASP A 402 5.93 3.44 32.90
CA ASP A 402 5.05 4.23 33.77
C ASP A 402 4.95 5.69 33.32
N ASN A 403 6.07 6.32 32.94
CA ASN A 403 6.06 7.69 32.44
C ASN A 403 5.30 7.82 31.12
N ILE A 404 5.42 6.82 30.24
CA ILE A 404 4.68 6.80 28.97
C ILE A 404 3.18 6.65 29.25
N VAL A 405 2.77 5.70 30.07
CA VAL A 405 1.37 5.48 30.47
C VAL A 405 0.76 6.77 31.06
N GLN A 406 1.49 7.41 31.98
CA GLN A 406 1.05 8.67 32.59
C GLN A 406 0.91 9.81 31.56
N SER A 407 1.77 9.84 30.53
CA SER A 407 1.70 10.83 29.46
C SER A 407 0.43 10.70 28.63
N PHE A 408 0.04 9.47 28.28
CA PHE A 408 -1.23 9.20 27.60
C PHE A 408 -2.44 9.44 28.51
N ALA A 409 -2.34 9.09 29.79
CA ALA A 409 -3.39 9.37 30.77
C ALA A 409 -3.67 10.87 30.89
N ASP A 410 -2.64 11.71 30.92
CA ASP A 410 -2.82 13.17 30.97
C ASP A 410 -3.42 13.75 29.69
N ALA A 411 -3.15 13.15 28.53
CA ALA A 411 -3.75 13.58 27.26
C ALA A 411 -5.27 13.30 27.19
N THR A 412 -5.83 12.44 28.06
CA THR A 412 -7.29 12.24 28.13
C THR A 412 -8.05 13.50 28.57
N LYS A 413 -7.36 14.48 29.14
CA LYS A 413 -7.90 15.80 29.53
C LYS A 413 -8.06 16.77 28.36
N ALA A 414 -7.68 16.37 27.13
CA ALA A 414 -7.83 17.20 25.94
C ALA A 414 -9.30 17.42 25.56
N ALA A 415 -9.61 18.55 24.93
CA ALA A 415 -10.92 18.82 24.33
C ALA A 415 -11.03 18.20 22.92
N SER A 416 -12.25 18.04 22.41
CA SER A 416 -12.52 17.59 21.02
C SER A 416 -11.86 18.49 19.96
N SER A 417 -11.79 19.80 20.23
CA SER A 417 -11.16 20.80 19.36
C SER A 417 -9.63 20.77 19.39
N ASP A 418 -9.02 20.14 20.40
CA ASP A 418 -7.57 20.09 20.58
C ASP A 418 -6.88 19.23 19.52
N ILE A 419 -5.56 19.38 19.44
CA ILE A 419 -4.70 18.61 18.55
C ILE A 419 -3.81 17.69 19.38
N LEU A 420 -3.71 16.42 19.01
CA LEU A 420 -2.77 15.46 19.59
C LEU A 420 -1.67 15.13 18.58
N VAL A 421 -0.41 15.31 18.98
CA VAL A 421 0.77 14.90 18.21
C VAL A 421 1.54 13.86 19.00
N ILE A 422 1.74 12.68 18.43
CA ILE A 422 2.52 11.60 19.03
C ILE A 422 3.75 11.37 18.15
N TYR A 423 4.93 11.37 18.75
CA TYR A 423 6.17 10.99 18.10
C TYR A 423 6.86 9.91 18.92
N MET A 424 7.23 8.80 18.29
CA MET A 424 7.93 7.70 18.96
C MET A 424 9.12 7.23 18.11
N ALA A 425 10.32 7.24 18.69
CA ALA A 425 11.55 6.75 18.09
C ALA A 425 12.24 5.72 19.00
N GLY A 426 12.61 4.56 18.45
CA GLY A 426 13.22 3.49 19.24
C GLY A 426 13.08 2.09 18.62
N HIS A 427 13.35 1.06 19.41
CA HIS A 427 13.11 -0.32 19.00
C HIS A 427 11.63 -0.70 19.07
N GLY A 428 11.15 -1.25 17.96
CA GLY A 428 9.90 -2.00 17.89
C GLY A 428 10.17 -3.44 17.48
N VAL A 429 9.40 -4.37 18.04
CA VAL A 429 9.49 -5.80 17.74
C VAL A 429 8.11 -6.37 17.42
N MET A 430 8.06 -7.28 16.44
CA MET A 430 6.90 -8.13 16.19
C MET A 430 7.05 -9.41 17.00
N ALA A 431 6.04 -9.76 17.78
CA ALA A 431 6.09 -10.95 18.62
C ALA A 431 4.71 -11.59 18.81
N GLY A 432 4.66 -12.92 18.70
CA GLY A 432 3.45 -13.75 18.79
C GLY A 432 3.42 -14.77 17.65
N ASN A 433 2.40 -15.64 17.62
CA ASN A 433 2.27 -16.70 16.62
C ASN A 433 0.96 -16.55 15.85
N GLY A 434 1.01 -16.57 14.52
CA GLY A 434 -0.17 -16.55 13.66
C GLY A 434 -1.03 -15.29 13.88
N GLU A 435 -2.30 -15.47 14.25
CA GLU A 435 -3.25 -14.36 14.45
C GLU A 435 -2.94 -13.50 15.70
N ASP A 436 -2.20 -14.04 16.67
CA ASP A 436 -1.84 -13.39 17.94
C ASP A 436 -0.52 -12.58 17.89
N GLU A 437 0.12 -12.49 16.73
CA GLU A 437 1.29 -11.61 16.55
C GLU A 437 0.91 -10.16 16.83
N ASP A 438 1.67 -9.43 17.64
CA ASP A 438 1.45 -8.00 17.90
C ASP A 438 2.78 -7.24 17.84
N TYR A 439 2.70 -5.94 17.58
CA TYR A 439 3.83 -5.02 17.66
C TYR A 439 4.01 -4.52 19.09
N TYR A 440 5.25 -4.44 19.54
CA TYR A 440 5.64 -3.89 20.82
C TYR A 440 6.69 -2.80 20.65
N TYR A 441 6.41 -1.60 21.16
CA TYR A 441 7.43 -0.57 21.36
C TYR A 441 8.18 -0.85 22.66
N LEU A 442 9.50 -0.95 22.61
CA LEU A 442 10.32 -1.26 23.80
C LEU A 442 10.60 0.01 24.62
N THR A 443 10.32 -0.06 25.91
CA THR A 443 10.65 1.01 26.86
C THR A 443 12.10 0.89 27.31
N GLN A 444 12.61 1.90 28.01
CA GLN A 444 14.00 1.92 28.50
C GLN A 444 14.39 0.69 29.31
N GLU A 445 13.41 0.06 29.98
CA GLU A 445 13.60 -1.04 30.91
C GLU A 445 13.80 -2.39 30.20
N ALA A 446 13.62 -2.45 28.87
CA ALA A 446 13.67 -3.68 28.11
C ALA A 446 15.07 -4.34 28.09
N ARG A 447 15.07 -5.69 28.10
CA ARG A 447 16.27 -6.54 28.04
C ARG A 447 16.12 -7.58 26.93
N SER A 448 17.20 -7.87 26.18
CA SER A 448 17.10 -8.72 24.99
C SER A 448 16.77 -10.18 25.31
N SER A 449 17.23 -10.69 26.45
CA SER A 449 16.96 -12.06 26.93
C SER A 449 15.49 -12.34 27.22
N ASP A 450 14.70 -11.29 27.48
CA ASP A 450 13.37 -11.41 28.07
C ASP A 450 12.25 -11.22 27.04
N LEU A 451 12.60 -10.87 25.79
CA LEU A 451 11.63 -10.57 24.73
C LEU A 451 10.89 -11.80 24.19
N SER A 452 11.45 -13.01 24.40
CA SER A 452 10.79 -14.27 24.05
C SER A 452 9.64 -14.63 25.01
N ASP A 453 9.71 -14.18 26.27
CA ASP A 453 8.67 -14.43 27.27
C ASP A 453 7.51 -13.43 27.11
N PRO A 454 6.27 -13.87 26.82
CA PRO A 454 5.12 -12.98 26.68
C PRO A 454 4.78 -12.16 27.93
N ALA A 455 5.03 -12.68 29.14
CA ALA A 455 4.74 -11.99 30.39
C ALA A 455 5.73 -10.83 30.62
N ILE A 456 7.01 -11.08 30.38
CA ILE A 456 8.05 -10.06 30.55
C ILE A 456 7.99 -9.03 29.41
N ARG A 457 7.67 -9.46 28.18
CA ARG A 457 7.42 -8.54 27.05
C ARG A 457 6.26 -7.59 27.30
N LYS A 458 5.20 -8.01 27.99
CA LYS A 458 4.09 -7.11 28.40
C LYS A 458 4.50 -6.12 29.50
N GLN A 459 5.52 -6.44 30.29
CA GLN A 459 6.00 -5.58 31.36
C GLN A 459 6.90 -4.45 30.85
N TYR A 460 7.71 -4.70 29.82
CA TYR A 460 8.70 -3.73 29.31
C TYR A 460 8.46 -3.28 27.85
N GLY A 461 7.40 -3.79 27.22
CA GLY A 461 6.92 -3.35 25.92
C GLY A 461 5.55 -2.70 26.03
N ILE A 462 5.25 -1.80 25.09
CA ILE A 462 3.92 -1.23 24.89
C ILE A 462 3.33 -1.88 23.64
N ALA A 463 2.32 -2.71 23.81
CA ALA A 463 1.64 -3.34 22.69
C ALA A 463 0.89 -2.30 21.86
N SER A 464 0.82 -2.50 20.54
CA SER A 464 0.00 -1.66 19.66
C SER A 464 -1.48 -1.66 20.09
N ALA A 465 -1.95 -2.77 20.64
CA ALA A 465 -3.29 -2.90 21.20
C ALA A 465 -3.53 -1.97 22.39
N GLU A 466 -2.58 -1.92 23.33
CA GLU A 466 -2.67 -1.04 24.50
C GLU A 466 -2.65 0.42 24.06
N LEU A 467 -1.73 0.76 23.16
CA LEU A 467 -1.62 2.09 22.58
C LEU A 467 -2.93 2.52 21.89
N THR A 468 -3.57 1.61 21.15
CA THR A 468 -4.86 1.86 20.50
C THR A 468 -5.94 2.21 21.53
N GLU A 469 -6.03 1.45 22.62
CA GLU A 469 -7.00 1.68 23.69
C GLU A 469 -6.75 3.00 24.44
N TRP A 470 -5.49 3.40 24.60
CA TRP A 470 -5.17 4.72 25.18
C TRP A 470 -5.59 5.85 24.26
N ILE A 471 -5.28 5.78 22.95
CA ILE A 471 -5.63 6.85 22.00
C ILE A 471 -7.15 6.95 21.83
N LYS A 472 -7.90 5.84 21.83
CA LYS A 472 -9.38 5.85 21.79
C LYS A 472 -9.99 6.71 22.90
N LYS A 473 -9.37 6.73 24.09
CA LYS A 473 -9.85 7.51 25.24
C LYS A 473 -9.56 9.01 25.14
N ILE A 474 -8.68 9.46 24.24
CA ILE A 474 -8.31 10.88 24.09
C ILE A 474 -9.34 11.61 23.22
N PRO A 475 -10.05 12.66 23.71
CA PRO A 475 -11.15 13.30 22.97
C PRO A 475 -10.74 14.06 21.70
N ALA A 476 -9.50 14.57 21.61
CA ALA A 476 -8.99 15.35 20.49
C ALA A 476 -9.31 14.69 19.14
N LEU A 477 -9.95 15.43 18.23
CA LEU A 477 -10.37 14.91 16.92
C LEU A 477 -9.26 14.98 15.87
N LYS A 478 -8.37 15.97 16.00
CA LYS A 478 -7.19 16.13 15.13
C LYS A 478 -6.01 15.41 15.77
N GLN A 479 -5.62 14.28 15.19
CA GLN A 479 -4.59 13.42 15.77
C GLN A 479 -3.52 13.07 14.73
N VAL A 480 -2.25 13.15 15.14
CA VAL A 480 -1.08 12.80 14.33
C VAL A 480 -0.21 11.84 15.12
N MET A 481 0.31 10.81 14.46
CA MET A 481 1.26 9.87 15.01
C MET A 481 2.41 9.61 14.04
N ILE A 482 3.64 9.73 14.54
CA ILE A 482 4.86 9.49 13.78
C ILE A 482 5.62 8.37 14.49
N LEU A 483 5.89 7.30 13.76
CA LEU A 483 6.61 6.12 14.24
C LEU A 483 7.96 5.99 13.50
N ASP A 484 9.05 6.37 14.18
CA ASP A 484 10.43 6.18 13.71
C ASP A 484 11.06 4.97 14.43
N THR A 485 10.42 3.80 14.28
CA THR A 485 10.83 2.57 14.97
C THR A 485 11.18 1.44 14.01
N CYS A 486 12.04 0.52 14.47
CA CYS A 486 12.19 -0.76 13.78
C CYS A 486 10.84 -1.51 13.77
N ALA A 487 10.49 -2.16 12.65
CA ALA A 487 9.20 -2.83 12.48
C ALA A 487 7.94 -1.92 12.55
N ALA A 488 8.06 -0.61 12.35
CA ALA A 488 6.92 0.32 12.32
C ALA A 488 5.78 -0.07 11.35
N GLY A 489 6.11 -0.79 10.26
CA GLY A 489 5.12 -1.32 9.32
C GLY A 489 4.17 -2.35 9.95
N GLY A 490 4.67 -3.22 10.83
CA GLY A 490 3.83 -4.16 11.59
C GLY A 490 3.04 -3.48 12.71
N ALA A 491 3.60 -2.40 13.30
CA ALA A 491 2.90 -1.56 14.28
C ALA A 491 1.60 -0.99 13.73
N ALA A 492 1.65 -0.38 12.54
CA ALA A 492 0.46 0.21 11.96
C ALA A 492 -0.55 -0.83 11.53
N ALA A 493 -0.14 -1.97 10.97
CA ALA A 493 -1.07 -3.05 10.66
C ALA A 493 -1.93 -3.42 11.88
N LYS A 494 -1.33 -3.51 13.07
CA LYS A 494 -2.05 -3.88 14.31
C LYS A 494 -2.83 -2.75 14.97
N LEU A 495 -2.30 -1.51 14.98
CA LEU A 495 -3.04 -0.31 15.39
C LEU A 495 -4.34 -0.14 14.58
N VAL A 496 -4.29 -0.59 13.33
CA VAL A 496 -5.38 -0.48 12.39
C VAL A 496 -6.34 -1.67 12.49
N ASP A 497 -5.85 -2.91 12.57
CA ASP A 497 -6.68 -4.13 12.71
C ASP A 497 -7.61 -4.07 13.94
N LYS A 498 -7.20 -3.40 15.04
CA LYS A 498 -8.01 -3.26 16.27
C LYS A 498 -8.94 -2.03 16.29
N ARG A 499 -8.86 -1.15 15.29
CA ARG A 499 -9.80 -0.04 15.11
C ARG A 499 -10.98 -0.40 14.21
N GLU A 500 -10.93 -1.47 13.42
CA GLU A 500 -12.09 -2.11 12.76
C GLU A 500 -11.69 -3.42 12.03
N PHE A 501 -12.57 -4.43 12.05
CA PHE A 501 -12.47 -5.82 11.54
C PHE A 501 -11.39 -6.14 10.47
N SER A 502 -10.67 -7.25 10.70
CA SER A 502 -9.68 -7.83 9.80
C SER A 502 -10.18 -7.94 8.35
N PHE A 503 -9.28 -7.78 7.39
CA PHE A 503 -8.79 -8.86 6.52
C PHE A 503 -7.87 -8.25 5.44
N ASP A 504 -6.59 -8.65 5.51
CA ASP A 504 -5.35 -8.20 4.85
C ASP A 504 -4.76 -6.85 5.28
N GLN A 505 -3.54 -6.94 5.84
CA GLN A 505 -2.68 -5.90 6.45
C GLN A 505 -2.51 -4.62 5.60
N THR A 506 -2.63 -4.70 4.27
CA THR A 506 -2.47 -3.54 3.38
C THR A 506 -3.75 -2.70 3.26
N ARG A 507 -4.93 -3.29 3.48
CA ARG A 507 -6.25 -2.68 3.23
C ARG A 507 -6.95 -2.15 4.48
N SER A 508 -6.55 -2.62 5.67
CA SER A 508 -6.98 -2.00 6.93
C SER A 508 -6.56 -0.51 6.95
N LEU A 509 -5.35 -0.19 6.45
CA LEU A 509 -4.76 1.15 6.44
C LEU A 509 -5.60 2.15 5.63
N GLU A 510 -6.09 1.72 4.46
CA GLU A 510 -6.93 2.53 3.58
C GLU A 510 -8.37 2.71 4.07
N ARG A 511 -8.87 1.85 4.94
CA ARG A 511 -10.20 2.01 5.57
C ARG A 511 -10.17 3.03 6.71
N LEU A 512 -9.02 3.14 7.37
CA LEU A 512 -8.75 4.13 8.42
C LEU A 512 -8.43 5.51 7.80
N LYS A 513 -7.69 5.49 6.68
CA LYS A 513 -7.41 6.62 5.76
C LYS A 513 -8.65 7.44 5.43
N ASP A 514 -9.84 6.85 5.35
CA ASP A 514 -11.06 7.55 4.96
C ASP A 514 -11.99 7.91 6.14
N ARG A 515 -11.72 7.42 7.37
CA ARG A 515 -12.74 7.41 8.44
C ARG A 515 -12.34 7.99 9.80
N THR A 516 -11.06 8.07 10.17
CA THR A 516 -10.69 8.39 11.57
C THR A 516 -10.06 9.77 11.81
N GLY A 517 -9.81 10.57 10.78
CA GLY A 517 -9.10 11.86 10.95
C GLY A 517 -7.66 11.71 11.48
N PHE A 518 -7.11 10.49 11.49
CA PHE A 518 -5.83 10.16 12.14
C PHE A 518 -4.73 10.07 11.10
N HIS A 519 -3.71 10.91 11.24
CA HIS A 519 -2.57 10.96 10.33
C HIS A 519 -1.42 10.15 10.92
N ILE A 520 -1.05 9.04 10.30
CA ILE A 520 0.09 8.21 10.71
C ILE A 520 1.18 8.28 9.64
N LEU A 521 2.41 8.56 10.07
CA LEU A 521 3.62 8.41 9.26
C LEU A 521 4.54 7.38 9.92
N MET A 522 5.08 6.47 9.12
CA MET A 522 5.94 5.39 9.59
C MET A 522 7.25 5.35 8.83
N GLY A 523 8.36 5.09 9.53
CA GLY A 523 9.63 4.75 8.91
C GLY A 523 9.64 3.27 8.51
N ALA A 524 9.42 2.93 7.24
CA ALA A 524 9.35 1.52 6.84
C ALA A 524 10.70 0.94 6.37
N ALA A 525 11.07 -0.18 7.00
CA ALA A 525 11.53 -1.41 6.35
C ALA A 525 11.12 -2.61 7.24
N ALA A 526 10.18 -3.45 6.77
CA ALA A 526 9.57 -4.50 7.58
C ALA A 526 10.50 -5.70 7.90
N ASN A 527 11.75 -5.72 7.44
CA ASN A 527 12.72 -6.77 7.73
C ASN A 527 14.19 -6.27 7.63
N LYS A 528 14.42 -4.96 7.73
CA LYS A 528 15.76 -4.36 7.81
C LYS A 528 15.77 -3.28 8.88
N GLN A 529 16.85 -3.21 9.65
CA GLN A 529 17.06 -2.20 10.69
C GLN A 529 16.81 -0.80 10.11
N SER A 530 16.10 0.07 10.85
CA SER A 530 16.05 1.50 10.50
C SER A 530 17.49 1.98 10.40
N LEU A 531 17.86 2.56 9.25
CA LEU A 531 19.24 2.98 9.03
C LEU A 531 19.51 4.20 9.89
N GLU A 532 20.24 3.99 10.99
CA GLU A 532 20.98 5.05 11.67
C GLU A 532 22.15 5.43 10.77
N ALA A 533 21.86 6.22 9.74
CA ALA A 533 22.87 6.70 8.83
C ALA A 533 23.71 7.73 9.57
N SER A 534 24.84 7.27 10.12
CA SER A 534 25.79 8.05 10.93
C SER A 534 26.23 9.37 10.27
N ARG A 535 26.11 9.45 8.94
CA ARG A 535 26.34 10.65 8.13
C ARG A 535 25.43 11.82 8.52
N PHE A 536 24.16 11.55 8.80
CA PHE A 536 23.17 12.60 9.08
C PHE A 536 23.07 12.94 10.57
N GLY A 537 23.60 12.10 11.46
CA GLY A 537 23.59 12.35 12.91
C GLY A 537 22.19 12.36 13.55
N GLN A 538 21.19 11.84 12.83
CA GLN A 538 19.76 11.72 13.15
C GLN A 538 19.20 10.50 12.39
N GLY A 539 18.09 9.93 12.84
CA GLY A 539 17.30 8.97 12.05
C GLY A 539 16.85 9.58 10.72
N LEU A 540 16.85 8.82 9.62
CA LEU A 540 16.54 9.35 8.28
C LEU A 540 15.12 9.97 8.18
N LEU A 541 14.14 9.37 8.86
CA LEU A 541 12.78 9.90 8.90
C LEU A 541 12.74 11.20 9.70
N THR A 542 13.37 11.23 10.87
CA THR A 542 13.53 12.43 11.70
C THR A 542 14.18 13.57 10.91
N TYR A 543 15.29 13.28 10.22
CA TYR A 543 16.03 14.26 9.41
C TYR A 543 15.15 14.87 8.32
N ALA A 544 14.42 14.03 7.57
CA ALA A 544 13.52 14.49 6.51
C ALA A 544 12.37 15.35 7.05
N LEU A 545 11.79 14.98 8.20
CA LEU A 545 10.75 15.75 8.88
C LEU A 545 11.28 17.14 9.29
N LEU A 546 12.43 17.19 9.96
CA LEU A 546 13.05 18.46 10.39
C LEU A 546 13.43 19.34 9.20
N GLN A 547 13.91 18.76 8.10
CA GLN A 547 14.17 19.47 6.85
C GLN A 547 12.88 20.06 6.26
N GLY A 548 11.78 19.30 6.29
CA GLY A 548 10.45 19.74 5.91
C GLY A 548 9.98 20.94 6.74
N VAL A 549 10.00 20.83 8.07
CA VAL A 549 9.64 21.91 9.01
C VAL A 549 10.52 23.14 8.80
N LYS A 550 11.83 22.96 8.58
CA LYS A 550 12.79 24.06 8.42
C LYS A 550 12.51 24.93 7.19
N GLY A 551 11.74 24.44 6.22
CA GLY A 551 11.28 25.26 5.10
C GLY A 551 10.94 24.48 3.84
N ALA A 552 11.37 23.23 3.70
CA ALA A 552 11.18 22.47 2.47
C ALA A 552 9.72 22.03 2.23
N ALA A 553 8.91 21.96 3.29
CA ALA A 553 7.55 21.45 3.24
C ALA A 553 6.50 22.39 3.89
N LEU A 554 6.79 23.69 4.00
CA LEU A 554 5.84 24.68 4.54
C LEU A 554 4.83 25.12 3.49
N ARG A 555 3.61 25.48 3.90
CA ARG A 555 2.65 26.18 3.04
C ARG A 555 3.16 27.59 2.70
N ASN A 556 2.47 28.26 1.76
CA ASN A 556 2.87 29.59 1.30
C ASN A 556 2.87 30.63 2.43
N ASP A 557 1.94 30.49 3.37
CA ASP A 557 1.80 31.27 4.60
C ASP A 557 2.76 30.83 5.72
N GLN A 558 3.72 29.94 5.43
CA GLN A 558 4.69 29.37 6.36
C GLN A 558 4.12 28.43 7.42
N SER A 559 2.88 27.96 7.27
CA SER A 559 2.33 26.98 8.20
C SER A 559 2.91 25.58 7.97
N VAL A 560 3.02 24.83 9.07
CA VAL A 560 3.44 23.42 9.11
C VAL A 560 2.18 22.56 8.97
N ASP A 561 1.92 22.12 7.75
CA ASP A 561 0.80 21.24 7.41
C ASP A 561 1.19 19.77 7.48
N VAL A 562 0.34 18.95 8.13
CA VAL A 562 0.61 17.52 8.37
C VAL A 562 0.75 16.72 7.08
N GLN A 563 -0.13 16.90 6.10
CA GLN A 563 -0.06 16.14 4.86
C GLN A 563 1.15 16.54 4.02
N LYS A 564 1.47 17.84 3.96
CA LYS A 564 2.62 18.36 3.21
C LYS A 564 3.94 17.87 3.77
N ILE A 565 4.11 17.89 5.10
CA ILE A 565 5.34 17.38 5.73
C ILE A 565 5.46 15.85 5.62
N PHE A 566 4.35 15.13 5.72
CA PHE A 566 4.34 13.68 5.52
C PHE A 566 4.73 13.31 4.09
N GLN A 567 4.12 13.96 3.10
CA GLN A 567 4.43 13.71 1.70
C GLN A 567 5.89 14.02 1.39
N TYR A 568 6.41 15.14 1.91
CA TYR A 568 7.82 15.47 1.79
C TYR A 568 8.72 14.37 2.35
N ALA A 569 8.41 13.85 3.54
CA ALA A 569 9.19 12.76 4.14
C ALA A 569 9.14 11.46 3.30
N VAL A 570 7.98 11.11 2.73
CA VAL A 570 7.84 9.96 1.82
C VAL A 570 8.71 10.12 0.57
N ASP A 571 8.78 11.32 0.01
CA ASP A 571 9.53 11.59 -1.21
C ASP A 571 11.05 11.68 -0.95
N GLU A 572 11.44 12.21 0.22
CA GLU A 572 12.83 12.54 0.51
C GLU A 572 13.61 11.39 1.16
N VAL A 573 12.99 10.63 2.09
CA VAL A 573 13.67 9.53 2.78
C VAL A 573 14.26 8.48 1.82
N PRO A 574 13.58 8.06 0.73
CA PRO A 574 14.18 7.13 -0.24
C PRO A 574 15.43 7.68 -0.93
N LYS A 575 15.50 9.00 -1.18
CA LYS A 575 16.69 9.64 -1.76
C LYS A 575 17.83 9.66 -0.75
N LEU A 576 17.53 10.03 0.49
CA LEU A 576 18.52 10.03 1.59
C LEU A 576 19.04 8.62 1.86
N ALA A 577 18.16 7.62 1.92
CA ALA A 577 18.54 6.22 2.10
C ALA A 577 19.41 5.72 0.93
N GLY A 578 19.04 6.04 -0.31
CA GLY A 578 19.84 5.70 -1.50
C GLY A 578 21.25 6.30 -1.46
N SER A 579 21.41 7.51 -0.90
CA SER A 579 22.71 8.18 -0.76
C SER A 579 23.67 7.50 0.22
N VAL A 580 23.19 6.56 1.03
CA VAL A 580 23.99 5.77 1.98
C VAL A 580 23.94 4.27 1.68
N GLY A 581 23.51 3.89 0.47
CA GLY A 581 23.38 2.48 0.05
C GLY A 581 22.23 1.72 0.73
N GLY A 582 21.33 2.43 1.41
CA GLY A 582 20.20 1.90 2.14
C GLY A 582 18.89 1.91 1.33
N ILE A 583 17.89 1.21 1.85
CA ILE A 583 16.51 1.26 1.34
C ILE A 583 15.59 1.53 2.52
N GLN A 584 14.95 2.68 2.52
CA GLN A 584 13.90 3.05 3.47
C GLN A 584 12.80 3.76 2.71
N ARG A 585 11.55 3.33 2.92
CA ARG A 585 10.38 3.88 2.22
C ARG A 585 9.29 4.16 3.23
N PRO A 586 9.14 5.39 3.71
CA PRO A 586 8.10 5.71 4.66
C PRO A 586 6.72 5.41 4.10
N GLN A 587 5.79 5.11 4.99
CA GLN A 587 4.39 4.88 4.63
C GLN A 587 3.51 5.90 5.35
N ILE A 588 2.54 6.45 4.63
CA ILE A 588 1.52 7.36 5.16
C ILE A 588 0.20 6.62 5.23
N ALA A 589 -0.48 6.76 6.36
CA ALA A 589 -1.93 6.57 6.47
C ALA A 589 -2.56 7.93 6.80
N SER A 590 -3.36 8.51 5.91
CA SER A 590 -3.98 9.83 6.15
C SER A 590 -5.29 10.00 5.39
N PRO A 591 -6.33 10.58 6.03
CA PRO A 591 -7.29 11.50 5.45
C PRO A 591 -7.36 11.69 3.93
N LEU A 592 -8.28 11.11 3.14
CA LEU A 592 -8.51 11.68 1.80
C LEU A 592 -9.17 13.07 1.95
N GLY A 593 -8.39 14.14 1.73
CA GLY A 593 -8.89 15.52 1.58
C GLY A 593 -8.97 16.38 2.85
N SER A 594 -8.60 15.87 4.03
CA SER A 594 -8.51 16.66 5.26
C SER A 594 -7.07 16.69 5.78
N SER A 595 -6.49 17.88 5.91
CA SER A 595 -5.23 18.14 6.62
C SER A 595 -5.40 19.35 7.52
N PHE A 596 -4.50 19.53 8.49
CA PHE A 596 -4.52 20.65 9.43
C PHE A 596 -3.12 21.11 9.78
N ASP A 597 -3.03 22.34 10.26
CA ASP A 597 -1.78 22.98 10.64
C ASP A 597 -1.44 22.66 12.10
N ILE A 598 -0.18 22.31 12.35
CA ILE A 598 0.37 22.00 13.68
C ILE A 598 1.42 23.03 14.13
N GLY A 599 1.71 24.02 13.30
CA GLY A 599 2.65 25.08 13.63
C GLY A 599 2.76 26.15 12.55
N LEU A 600 3.51 27.21 12.88
CA LEU A 600 3.78 28.34 12.00
C LEU A 600 5.23 28.79 12.25
N LEU A 601 5.97 29.17 11.21
CA LEU A 601 7.38 29.57 11.35
C LEU A 601 7.70 30.88 10.64
N THR A 602 8.45 31.74 11.32
CA THR A 602 9.10 32.90 10.69
C THR A 602 10.48 32.53 10.15
N THR A 603 11.10 33.41 9.35
CA THR A 603 12.47 33.21 8.85
C THR A 603 13.49 33.00 9.97
N SER A 604 13.35 33.71 11.10
CA SER A 604 14.22 33.53 12.27
C SER A 604 13.97 32.20 12.98
N ASP A 605 12.71 31.76 13.09
CA ASP A 605 12.36 30.50 13.73
C ASP A 605 12.98 29.29 12.99
N LYS A 606 13.06 29.36 11.65
CA LYS A 606 13.68 28.31 10.80
C LYS A 606 15.15 28.07 11.14
N LEU A 607 15.89 29.10 11.54
CA LEU A 607 17.30 28.97 11.91
C LEU A 607 17.48 28.19 13.23
N LEU A 608 16.45 28.18 14.07
CA LEU A 608 16.43 27.49 15.37
C LEU A 608 16.00 26.03 15.26
N ILE A 609 15.52 25.57 14.09
CA ILE A 609 15.15 24.17 13.87
C ILE A 609 16.43 23.30 13.87
N PRO A 610 16.54 22.30 14.77
CA PRO A 610 17.75 21.51 14.98
C PRO A 610 17.95 20.45 13.89
N LEU A 611 18.33 20.90 12.70
CA LEU A 611 18.71 20.02 11.60
C LEU A 611 20.22 19.76 11.65
N ALA A 612 20.62 18.49 11.76
CA ALA A 612 22.03 18.12 11.82
C ALA A 612 22.79 18.42 10.51
N THR A 613 24.07 18.73 10.64
CA THR A 613 24.96 18.91 9.49
C THR A 613 25.35 17.55 8.91
N VAL A 614 25.29 17.42 7.59
CA VAL A 614 25.66 16.19 6.89
C VAL A 614 27.18 16.03 6.96
N LYS A 615 27.63 14.96 7.60
CA LYS A 615 29.06 14.64 7.70
C LYS A 615 29.56 14.06 6.36
N PRO A 616 30.82 14.29 5.95
CA PRO A 616 31.44 13.55 4.86
C PRO A 616 31.61 12.06 5.22
N MET A 617 31.31 11.17 4.28
CA MET A 617 31.66 9.74 4.40
C MET A 617 32.96 9.47 3.65
N ILE A 618 33.88 8.70 4.23
CA ILE A 618 35.15 8.33 3.62
C ILE A 618 35.24 6.79 3.58
N LEU A 619 35.62 6.26 2.42
CA LEU A 619 35.85 4.83 2.19
C LEU A 619 37.23 4.38 2.63
N ARG A 620 37.48 3.07 2.53
CA ARG A 620 38.83 2.52 2.66
C ARG A 620 39.80 3.28 1.75
N ALA A 621 40.84 3.82 2.36
CA ALA A 621 41.87 4.57 1.67
C ALA A 621 42.90 3.61 1.05
N THR A 622 43.40 3.94 -0.16
CA THR A 622 44.36 3.11 -0.89
C THR A 622 45.55 3.94 -1.34
N PHE A 623 46.75 3.54 -0.93
CA PHE A 623 48.00 4.21 -1.25
C PHE A 623 48.96 3.20 -1.88
N GLN A 624 49.71 3.63 -2.89
CA GLN A 624 50.66 2.78 -3.61
C GLN A 624 51.91 3.57 -3.94
N ASP A 625 53.05 2.88 -3.96
CA ASP A 625 54.25 3.41 -4.56
C ASP A 625 54.04 3.59 -6.07
N LYS A 626 54.50 4.73 -6.60
CA LYS A 626 54.32 5.11 -7.99
C LYS A 626 55.10 4.23 -8.97
N GLU A 627 56.24 3.68 -8.57
CA GLU A 627 57.12 2.85 -9.39
C GLU A 627 56.87 1.37 -9.15
N GLU A 628 56.70 0.94 -7.90
CA GLU A 628 56.52 -0.48 -7.54
C GLU A 628 55.07 -0.95 -7.64
N GLY A 629 54.08 -0.05 -7.50
CA GLY A 629 52.64 -0.36 -7.59
C GLY A 629 52.04 -1.00 -6.34
N ASP A 630 52.87 -1.42 -5.39
CA ASP A 630 52.47 -1.97 -4.09
C ASP A 630 52.60 -0.92 -2.96
N ASP A 631 51.94 -1.18 -1.82
CA ASP A 631 52.04 -0.31 -0.64
C ASP A 631 53.18 -0.73 0.30
N THR A 632 54.43 -0.53 -0.12
CA THR A 632 55.62 -0.92 0.64
C THR A 632 55.81 -0.17 1.96
N LEU A 633 55.31 1.06 2.07
CA LEU A 633 55.31 1.86 3.30
C LEU A 633 54.13 1.55 4.25
N LEU A 634 53.21 0.65 3.88
CA LEU A 634 51.99 0.32 4.62
C LEU A 634 51.11 1.54 4.96
N LEU A 635 51.16 2.57 4.13
CA LEU A 635 50.51 3.85 4.39
C LEU A 635 48.98 3.73 4.38
N SER A 636 48.44 2.83 3.53
CA SER A 636 47.01 2.49 3.51
C SER A 636 46.57 1.92 4.85
N LYS A 637 47.36 1.03 5.45
CA LYS A 637 47.04 0.41 6.74
C LYS A 637 46.98 1.47 7.84
N GLN A 638 47.95 2.39 7.85
CA GLN A 638 48.04 3.42 8.89
C GLN A 638 46.89 4.43 8.80
N ILE A 639 46.60 4.93 7.60
CA ILE A 639 45.50 5.88 7.37
C ILE A 639 44.14 5.27 7.70
N ASN A 640 43.91 4.01 7.30
CA ASN A 640 42.67 3.31 7.65
C ASN A 640 42.54 3.04 9.16
N SER A 641 43.65 2.88 9.89
CA SER A 641 43.62 2.80 11.37
C SER A 641 43.17 4.12 11.98
N LEU A 642 43.73 5.25 11.53
CA LEU A 642 43.34 6.59 11.99
C LEU A 642 41.87 6.89 11.68
N LEU A 643 41.39 6.53 10.49
CA LEU A 643 39.97 6.67 10.11
C LEU A 643 39.05 5.85 11.02
N ARG A 644 39.43 4.62 11.37
CA ARG A 644 38.67 3.77 12.32
C ARG A 644 38.65 4.38 13.72
N GLU A 645 39.79 4.86 14.21
CA GLU A 645 39.88 5.50 15.53
C GLU A 645 39.05 6.78 15.64
N GLN A 646 39.03 7.61 14.59
CA GLN A 646 38.18 8.78 14.53
C GLN A 646 36.69 8.43 14.47
N ALA A 647 36.31 7.44 13.65
CA ALA A 647 34.92 6.98 13.57
C ALA A 647 34.43 6.33 14.88
N ALA A 648 35.32 5.70 15.66
CA ALA A 648 35.01 5.15 16.97
C ALA A 648 34.67 6.23 18.02
N ARG A 649 35.02 7.51 17.79
CA ARG A 649 34.59 8.65 18.62
C ARG A 649 33.16 9.07 18.26
N LEU A 650 32.20 8.19 18.58
CA LEU A 650 30.79 8.17 18.14
C LEU A 650 30.01 9.50 18.21
N ARG A 651 30.36 10.45 19.10
CA ARG A 651 29.63 11.72 19.29
C ARG A 651 30.37 12.97 18.83
N GLY A 652 31.66 12.88 18.48
CA GLY A 652 32.50 14.03 18.14
C GLY A 652 33.18 13.97 16.77
N SER A 653 33.06 12.85 16.05
CA SER A 653 33.69 12.73 14.73
C SER A 653 33.07 13.69 13.71
N GLN A 654 33.92 14.42 13.00
CA GLN A 654 33.55 15.29 11.87
C GLN A 654 33.29 14.51 10.58
N LEU A 655 33.62 13.21 10.54
CA LEU A 655 33.49 12.35 9.36
C LEU A 655 33.01 10.94 9.73
N VAL A 656 32.51 10.21 8.74
CA VAL A 656 32.07 8.82 8.86
C VAL A 656 33.00 7.93 8.05
N TYR A 657 33.61 6.93 8.68
CA TYR A 657 34.42 5.93 7.97
C TYR A 657 33.59 4.69 7.67
N VAL A 658 33.68 4.20 6.43
CA VAL A 658 33.08 2.94 5.99
C VAL A 658 34.18 2.06 5.40
N ASP A 659 34.35 0.88 5.98
CA ASP A 659 35.32 -0.11 5.50
C ASP A 659 34.77 -0.88 4.30
N ALA A 660 34.67 -0.20 3.16
CA ALA A 660 34.19 -0.73 1.88
C ALA A 660 34.99 -0.10 0.73
N ASP A 661 35.06 -0.82 -0.40
CA ASP A 661 35.77 -0.35 -1.59
C ASP A 661 34.92 0.61 -2.43
N GLU A 662 33.58 0.43 -2.42
CA GLU A 662 32.63 1.30 -3.10
C GLU A 662 31.36 1.51 -2.27
N LEU A 663 30.93 2.78 -2.17
CA LEU A 663 29.63 3.17 -1.63
C LEU A 663 29.18 4.48 -2.31
N PRO A 664 27.92 4.57 -2.79
CA PRO A 664 27.38 5.83 -3.30
C PRO A 664 27.49 6.96 -2.26
N GLY A 665 27.85 8.16 -2.70
CA GLY A 665 27.93 9.34 -1.82
C GLY A 665 29.08 9.32 -0.80
N ALA A 666 30.07 8.44 -0.96
CA ALA A 666 31.27 8.43 -0.13
C ALA A 666 32.49 8.93 -0.91
N TRP A 667 33.41 9.56 -0.19
CA TRP A 667 34.71 10.00 -0.68
C TRP A 667 35.67 8.83 -0.74
N ARG A 668 36.23 8.59 -1.92
CA ARG A 668 37.35 7.68 -2.10
C ARG A 668 38.65 8.47 -1.95
N MET A 669 39.51 8.00 -1.04
CA MET A 669 40.85 8.54 -0.83
C MET A 669 41.88 7.60 -1.46
N THR A 670 42.56 8.09 -2.49
CA THR A 670 43.63 7.35 -3.16
C THR A 670 44.91 8.17 -3.16
N GLY A 671 46.05 7.55 -2.94
CA GLY A 671 47.34 8.24 -3.01
C GLY A 671 48.40 7.49 -3.81
N LEU A 672 49.25 8.24 -4.48
CA LEU A 672 50.48 7.73 -5.09
C LEU A 672 51.66 8.41 -4.41
N TYR A 673 52.58 7.62 -3.87
CA TYR A 673 53.79 8.15 -3.25
C TYR A 673 55.05 7.81 -4.04
N GLN A 674 56.06 8.66 -3.90
CA GLN A 674 57.37 8.46 -4.50
C GLN A 674 58.43 8.72 -3.43
N GLN A 675 59.33 7.74 -3.25
CA GLN A 675 60.45 7.83 -2.33
C GLN A 675 61.70 8.34 -3.06
N SER A 676 62.45 9.25 -2.43
CA SER A 676 63.75 9.72 -2.89
C SER A 676 64.70 9.84 -1.70
N GLY A 677 65.46 8.77 -1.44
CA GLY A 677 66.25 8.64 -0.21
C GLY A 677 65.34 8.50 1.01
N ASP A 678 65.54 9.35 2.02
CA ASP A 678 64.72 9.38 3.25
C ASP A 678 63.41 10.16 3.09
N ASN A 679 63.22 10.88 1.98
CA ASN A 679 62.05 11.73 1.75
C ASN A 679 60.97 10.99 0.95
N VAL A 680 59.71 11.18 1.35
CA VAL A 680 58.53 10.65 0.67
C VAL A 680 57.63 11.81 0.26
N THR A 681 57.23 11.84 -1.01
CA THR A 681 56.19 12.76 -1.49
C THR A 681 54.94 11.98 -1.83
N VAL A 682 53.81 12.31 -1.20
CA VAL A 682 52.52 11.63 -1.40
C VAL A 682 51.58 12.58 -2.12
N ARG A 683 51.05 12.17 -3.28
CA ARG A 683 49.97 12.86 -3.98
C ARG A 683 48.65 12.20 -3.66
N VAL A 684 47.75 12.92 -3.02
CA VAL A 684 46.45 12.41 -2.59
C VAL A 684 45.35 12.94 -3.52
N LEU A 685 44.48 12.04 -3.95
CA LEU A 685 43.28 12.31 -4.72
C LEU A 685 42.06 11.84 -3.93
N MET A 686 41.18 12.79 -3.65
CA MET A 686 39.88 12.61 -3.02
C MET A 686 38.79 12.74 -4.08
N LYS A 687 37.90 11.75 -4.21
CA LYS A 687 36.83 11.73 -5.22
C LYS A 687 35.49 11.31 -4.64
N GLU A 688 34.44 12.10 -4.91
CA GLU A 688 33.03 11.77 -4.66
C GLU A 688 32.24 12.07 -5.94
N GLY A 689 31.73 11.03 -6.62
CA GLY A 689 31.04 11.19 -7.90
C GLY A 689 31.90 11.91 -8.97
N LYS A 690 31.48 13.12 -9.38
CA LYS A 690 32.20 13.99 -10.34
C LYS A 690 33.18 14.94 -9.66
N THR A 691 33.07 15.15 -8.36
CA THR A 691 33.90 16.08 -7.60
C THR A 691 35.26 15.46 -7.31
N LYS A 692 36.33 16.23 -7.52
CA LYS A 692 37.72 15.81 -7.24
C LYS A 692 38.42 16.91 -6.45
N LYS A 693 39.11 16.54 -5.38
CA LYS A 693 40.03 17.39 -4.61
C LYS A 693 41.38 16.68 -4.56
N ASN A 694 42.49 17.42 -4.68
CA ASN A 694 43.82 16.83 -4.60
C ASN A 694 44.77 17.73 -3.80
N PHE A 695 45.77 17.11 -3.19
CA PHE A 695 46.84 17.79 -2.47
C PHE A 695 48.10 16.93 -2.46
N SER A 696 49.22 17.52 -2.03
CA SER A 696 50.49 16.82 -1.91
C SER A 696 51.08 17.05 -0.54
N VAL A 697 51.57 15.97 0.07
CA VAL A 697 52.20 15.97 1.39
C VAL A 697 53.63 15.48 1.24
N HIS A 698 54.54 16.06 2.01
CA HIS A 698 55.93 15.65 2.06
C HIS A 698 56.24 15.18 3.48
N GLY A 699 56.97 14.08 3.61
CA GLY A 699 57.38 13.52 4.89
C GLY A 699 58.62 12.64 4.74
N LYS A 700 58.89 11.80 5.74
CA LYS A 700 60.03 10.89 5.73
C LYS A 700 59.63 9.43 5.88
N VAL A 701 60.48 8.54 5.39
CA VAL A 701 60.27 7.07 5.43
C VAL A 701 60.25 6.54 6.87
N ASP A 702 61.01 7.17 7.77
CA ASP A 702 61.14 6.85 9.19
C ASP A 702 60.02 7.43 10.08
N ASP A 703 59.12 8.26 9.53
CA ASP A 703 57.96 8.84 10.23
C ASP A 703 56.65 8.68 9.43
N ILE A 704 56.27 7.41 9.20
CA ILE A 704 55.01 7.07 8.50
C ILE A 704 53.77 7.50 9.30
N GLN A 705 53.85 7.50 10.63
CA GLN A 705 52.76 7.96 11.49
C GLN A 705 52.51 9.46 11.29
N GLY A 706 53.54 10.29 11.40
CA GLY A 706 53.42 11.73 11.17
C GLY A 706 52.97 12.06 9.75
N LEU A 707 53.44 11.30 8.75
CA LEU A 707 52.97 11.44 7.37
C LEU A 707 51.47 11.13 7.23
N ALA A 708 50.98 10.06 7.86
CA ALA A 708 49.56 9.70 7.86
C ALA A 708 48.70 10.76 8.59
N ASP A 709 49.19 11.31 9.69
CA ASP A 709 48.50 12.35 10.46
C ASP A 709 48.34 13.65 9.65
N ILE A 710 49.37 14.07 8.91
CA ILE A 710 49.31 15.25 8.03
C ILE A 710 48.30 15.02 6.89
N ILE A 711 48.33 13.84 6.26
CA ILE A 711 47.37 13.48 5.20
C ILE A 711 45.94 13.54 5.74
N MET A 712 45.71 13.00 6.95
CA MET A 712 44.41 13.02 7.59
C MET A 712 43.94 14.43 7.93
N ALA A 713 44.80 15.28 8.50
CA ALA A 713 44.46 16.66 8.84
C ALA A 713 44.07 17.47 7.59
N GLN A 714 44.85 17.33 6.50
CA GLN A 714 44.57 18.04 5.26
C GLN A 714 43.32 17.51 4.55
N ALA A 715 43.08 16.20 4.59
CA ALA A 715 41.84 15.61 4.10
C ALA A 715 40.61 16.11 4.88
N GLN A 716 40.72 16.25 6.20
CA GLN A 716 39.64 16.78 7.06
C GLN A 716 39.35 18.25 6.76
N GLU A 717 40.37 19.09 6.67
CA GLU A 717 40.22 20.51 6.32
C GLU A 717 39.52 20.67 4.96
N MET A 718 39.88 19.83 3.99
CA MET A 718 39.24 19.82 2.67
C MET A 718 37.79 19.35 2.70
N LEU A 719 37.39 18.53 3.67
CA LEU A 719 36.02 18.01 3.78
C LEU A 719 35.14 18.83 4.75
N GLY A 720 35.74 19.61 5.63
CA GLY A 720 35.06 20.48 6.61
C GLY A 720 34.68 21.86 6.10
N ASN A 721 35.18 22.27 4.92
CA ASN A 721 34.85 23.52 4.21
C ASN A 721 33.79 23.35 3.14
#